data_AF-A0A7C8FUZ6-F1
#
_entry.id   AF-A0A7C8FUZ6-F1
#
_cell.length_a   1.000
_cell.length_b   1.000
_cell.length_c   1.000
_cell.angle_alpha   90.00
_cell.angle_beta   90.00
_cell.angle_gamma   90.00
#
_symmetry.space_group_name_H-M   'P 1'
#
loop_
_entity.id
_entity.type
_entity.pdbx_description
1 polymer ?
#
loop_
_entity_poly.entity_id
_entity_poly.type
_entity_poly.pdbx_seq_one_letter_code
_entity_poly.pdbx_strand_id
1 'polypeptide(L)'
;MPSTNLWPRVEPLLARVERPARYLNHEWGCVVKDDAPFQFCMIYPDTYELGQANQAVRILVNAVNATEGMGAERAFLPAVDMADLMRDAGVPLFSLESCAPVAEFDAVGITLPHELAATNILETLDLAGIPLHSDERAEGDPVVLAGGPCAYNPEPYAPFFDVILVGEGEEQLPEALSLLRRLRGEGVPRADILRALAREVGGAYVPSLYRWRGEAEAQAAGSWVEPLFDDVPPVVDKRVFTGFAASDAYEPMVVPYTEVVHDRLNVEVLRGCARGCRFCQAGMMYRPVRERSADNIVSAVVRGLADTGYDEVSLTSLSSTDHSQIAEILTRVNGACAGTGVRVSVPSQRLDAFGVEMAELVAGQKKGGLTFAPEAGTQRLRDVINKNVTEDDLFSAIDAAFAAGWRRCKLYFMVGLPTETDEDIKGIASLAQRAYDRAKAAVPPEQRGSVRMSVSCAVFVPKAQTPFQWDGQISPEETLRRVGLLKRSVKYKAVDVHYHDPATSFVEAVMSRGGREAAAWVEEAWRRGARFDAWTEHFDEEVWTGAAEALGIDPARIAQADFPTDYVLPWNHITAAVSSRFLARERARAAEGVTTPDCTFENCSACGACPTLGADIQLQEERVGKTGAGAVEPPRANPYRTVRAAGSATTEAPHDSERGPRGEGEGSSEEEAMA
;
A
#
# COMPACT_ATOMS: atom_id res chain seq x y z
N MET A 1 22.56 -1.15 -27.46
CA MET A 1 23.97 -1.31 -27.02
C MET A 1 23.92 -1.87 -25.62
N PRO A 2 24.90 -2.65 -25.14
CA PRO A 2 24.94 -3.02 -23.73
C PRO A 2 24.90 -1.75 -22.89
N SER A 3 24.11 -1.75 -21.81
CA SER A 3 24.00 -0.62 -20.89
C SER A 3 25.36 -0.28 -20.28
N THR A 4 25.56 0.99 -19.95
CA THR A 4 26.80 1.45 -19.30
C THR A 4 26.90 0.79 -17.93
N ASN A 5 28.00 0.11 -17.61
CA ASN A 5 28.20 -0.42 -16.25
C ASN A 5 28.97 0.59 -15.38
N LEU A 6 28.32 1.16 -14.36
CA LEU A 6 28.89 2.15 -13.45
C LEU A 6 29.69 1.54 -12.29
N TRP A 7 29.73 0.22 -12.14
CA TRP A 7 30.39 -0.45 -11.01
C TRP A 7 31.82 0.02 -10.73
N PRO A 8 32.71 0.21 -11.74
CA PRO A 8 34.07 0.70 -11.49
C PRO A 8 34.14 2.10 -10.86
N ARG A 9 33.06 2.89 -10.96
CA ARG A 9 32.92 4.22 -10.34
C ARG A 9 32.22 4.16 -8.99
N VAL A 10 31.31 3.19 -8.81
CA VAL A 10 30.54 2.98 -7.57
C VAL A 10 31.38 2.28 -6.50
N GLU A 11 32.10 1.21 -6.86
CA GLU A 11 32.87 0.38 -5.92
C GLU A 11 33.82 1.20 -5.03
N PRO A 12 34.59 2.20 -5.52
CA PRO A 12 35.45 3.01 -4.67
C PRO A 12 34.70 3.86 -3.63
N LEU A 13 33.43 4.19 -3.87
CA LEU A 13 32.60 4.97 -2.96
C LEU A 13 32.14 4.15 -1.75
N LEU A 14 32.00 2.82 -1.91
CA LEU A 14 31.49 1.91 -0.89
C LEU A 14 32.33 1.90 0.40
N ALA A 15 33.63 2.20 0.30
CA ALA A 15 34.51 2.31 1.46
C ALA A 15 34.25 3.54 2.35
N ARG A 16 33.38 4.46 1.89
CA ARG A 16 33.13 5.77 2.53
C ARG A 16 31.69 5.95 3.04
N VAL A 17 30.84 4.93 2.89
CA VAL A 17 29.43 4.96 3.31
C VAL A 17 29.18 4.06 4.51
N GLU A 18 28.14 4.35 5.27
CA GLU A 18 27.82 3.62 6.50
C GLU A 18 27.38 2.16 6.24
N ARG A 19 26.60 1.95 5.18
CA ARG A 19 26.03 0.65 4.82
C ARG A 19 26.27 0.28 3.36
N PRO A 20 27.49 -0.17 3.00
CA PRO A 20 27.83 -0.51 1.62
C PRO A 20 27.00 -1.66 1.04
N ALA A 21 26.48 -2.56 1.89
CA ALA A 21 25.69 -3.70 1.47
C ALA A 21 24.39 -3.32 0.72
N ARG A 22 23.88 -2.08 0.92
CA ARG A 22 22.72 -1.53 0.20
C ARG A 22 22.90 -1.43 -1.31
N TYR A 23 24.15 -1.39 -1.75
CA TYR A 23 24.53 -1.04 -3.13
C TYR A 23 25.18 -2.21 -3.86
N LEU A 24 25.15 -3.42 -3.26
CA LEU A 24 25.70 -4.62 -3.85
C LEU A 24 24.70 -5.24 -4.84
N ASN A 25 25.21 -5.73 -5.96
CA ASN A 25 24.43 -6.36 -7.02
C ASN A 25 24.37 -7.90 -6.87
N HIS A 26 23.64 -8.55 -7.80
CA HIS A 26 23.59 -10.02 -7.99
C HIS A 26 23.10 -10.86 -6.80
N GLU A 27 22.09 -10.36 -6.12
CA GLU A 27 21.43 -11.07 -5.01
C GLU A 27 20.85 -12.42 -5.47
N TRP A 28 20.78 -13.38 -4.55
CA TRP A 28 20.19 -14.68 -4.87
C TRP A 28 18.73 -14.49 -5.32
N GLY A 29 18.35 -15.09 -6.45
CA GLY A 29 17.01 -14.98 -7.01
C GLY A 29 16.77 -13.74 -7.89
N CYS A 30 17.76 -12.88 -8.11
CA CYS A 30 17.60 -11.76 -9.03
C CYS A 30 17.48 -12.25 -10.49
N VAL A 31 16.63 -11.60 -11.28
CA VAL A 31 16.47 -11.85 -12.71
C VAL A 31 17.23 -10.78 -13.47
N VAL A 32 18.09 -11.19 -14.41
CA VAL A 32 18.89 -10.29 -15.25
C VAL A 32 18.60 -10.60 -16.72
N LYS A 33 18.23 -9.57 -17.49
CA LYS A 33 17.84 -9.68 -18.91
C LYS A 33 18.46 -8.57 -19.75
N ASP A 34 19.78 -8.50 -19.76
CA ASP A 34 20.56 -7.43 -20.42
C ASP A 34 20.33 -7.37 -21.95
N ASP A 35 19.82 -8.44 -22.55
CA ASP A 35 19.54 -8.56 -23.97
C ASP A 35 18.08 -8.24 -24.35
N ALA A 36 17.21 -7.93 -23.37
CA ALA A 36 15.83 -7.60 -23.66
C ALA A 36 15.75 -6.30 -24.50
N PRO A 37 14.95 -6.27 -25.59
CA PRO A 37 14.79 -5.10 -26.44
C PRO A 37 14.22 -3.84 -25.77
N PHE A 38 13.60 -4.00 -24.59
CA PHE A 38 13.01 -2.91 -23.84
C PHE A 38 13.35 -3.07 -22.36
N GLN A 39 13.94 -2.05 -21.76
CA GLN A 39 14.44 -2.07 -20.38
C GLN A 39 13.63 -1.13 -19.50
N PHE A 40 13.16 -1.65 -18.37
CA PHE A 40 12.40 -0.91 -17.37
C PHE A 40 13.13 -0.91 -16.02
N CYS A 41 13.13 0.22 -15.32
CA CYS A 41 13.65 0.30 -13.95
C CYS A 41 12.52 0.62 -12.95
N MET A 42 12.27 -0.27 -12.00
CA MET A 42 11.35 -0.05 -10.89
C MET A 42 12.10 0.58 -9.72
N ILE A 43 11.67 1.77 -9.31
CA ILE A 43 12.32 2.59 -8.31
C ILE A 43 11.46 2.70 -7.06
N TYR A 44 12.08 2.43 -5.91
CA TYR A 44 11.53 2.81 -4.61
C TYR A 44 12.20 4.10 -4.13
N PRO A 45 11.44 5.18 -3.85
CA PRO A 45 11.99 6.49 -3.47
C PRO A 45 12.39 6.52 -1.98
N ASP A 46 13.11 5.51 -1.52
CA ASP A 46 13.70 5.44 -0.18
C ASP A 46 14.82 4.38 -0.19
N THR A 47 15.47 4.17 0.95
CA THR A 47 16.61 3.25 1.06
C THR A 47 16.23 1.81 0.72
N TYR A 48 17.25 1.05 0.31
CA TYR A 48 17.15 -0.35 -0.04
C TYR A 48 16.38 -1.19 1.01
N GLU A 49 16.64 -1.02 2.30
CA GLU A 49 16.01 -1.84 3.34
C GLU A 49 14.49 -1.66 3.42
N LEU A 50 13.99 -0.47 3.09
CA LEU A 50 12.57 -0.17 3.04
C LEU A 50 11.95 -0.60 1.71
N GLY A 51 12.62 -0.28 0.61
CA GLY A 51 12.10 -0.58 -0.72
C GLY A 51 12.07 -2.07 -1.02
N GLN A 52 13.10 -2.81 -0.62
CA GLN A 52 13.18 -4.25 -0.86
C GLN A 52 12.13 -5.04 -0.07
N ALA A 53 11.70 -4.52 1.07
CA ALA A 53 10.60 -5.06 1.86
C ALA A 53 9.23 -4.88 1.19
N ASN A 54 9.13 -3.97 0.23
CA ASN A 54 7.87 -3.64 -0.41
C ASN A 54 7.48 -4.70 -1.44
N GLN A 55 6.41 -5.45 -1.14
CA GLN A 55 5.93 -6.52 -2.02
C GLN A 55 5.53 -6.03 -3.42
N ALA A 56 5.06 -4.80 -3.56
CA ALA A 56 4.64 -4.27 -4.86
C ALA A 56 5.84 -4.14 -5.81
N VAL A 57 7.01 -3.71 -5.32
CA VAL A 57 8.24 -3.64 -6.14
C VAL A 57 8.56 -5.01 -6.71
N ARG A 58 8.56 -6.05 -5.87
CA ARG A 58 8.78 -7.44 -6.30
C ARG A 58 7.76 -7.90 -7.34
N ILE A 59 6.47 -7.75 -7.04
CA ILE A 59 5.37 -8.19 -7.92
C ILE A 59 5.49 -7.52 -9.30
N LEU A 60 5.72 -6.21 -9.33
CA LEU A 60 5.77 -5.44 -10.58
C LEU A 60 7.02 -5.77 -11.41
N VAL A 61 8.18 -5.90 -10.76
CA VAL A 61 9.42 -6.33 -11.44
C VAL A 61 9.24 -7.72 -12.04
N ASN A 62 8.67 -8.66 -11.29
CA ASN A 62 8.43 -10.01 -11.78
C ASN A 62 7.41 -10.05 -12.91
N ALA A 63 6.33 -9.26 -12.84
CA ALA A 63 5.34 -9.18 -13.90
C ALA A 63 5.94 -8.66 -15.23
N VAL A 64 6.78 -7.63 -15.16
CA VAL A 64 7.48 -7.12 -16.35
C VAL A 64 8.51 -8.13 -16.86
N ASN A 65 9.29 -8.75 -15.97
CA ASN A 65 10.23 -9.82 -16.33
C ASN A 65 9.53 -11.09 -16.84
N ALA A 66 8.26 -11.34 -16.54
CA ALA A 66 7.50 -12.44 -17.12
C ALA A 66 7.03 -12.13 -18.56
N THR A 67 7.07 -10.87 -18.98
CA THR A 67 6.58 -10.45 -20.30
C THR A 67 7.68 -10.52 -21.36
N GLU A 68 7.35 -11.07 -22.52
CA GLU A 68 8.34 -11.35 -23.58
C GLU A 68 8.99 -10.08 -24.14
N GLY A 69 10.33 -10.11 -24.24
CA GLY A 69 11.13 -9.02 -24.78
C GLY A 69 11.19 -7.76 -23.91
N MET A 70 10.82 -7.86 -22.63
CA MET A 70 11.06 -6.83 -21.61
C MET A 70 11.97 -7.35 -20.50
N GLY A 71 12.85 -6.48 -20.02
CA GLY A 71 13.68 -6.66 -18.83
C GLY A 71 13.31 -5.62 -17.78
N ALA A 72 13.28 -6.03 -16.51
CA ALA A 72 13.03 -5.14 -15.39
C ALA A 72 14.13 -5.27 -14.34
N GLU A 73 14.65 -4.11 -13.92
CA GLU A 73 15.64 -3.95 -12.87
C GLU A 73 15.09 -3.09 -11.73
N ARG A 74 15.76 -3.10 -10.58
CA ARG A 74 15.40 -2.34 -9.39
C ARG A 74 16.35 -1.17 -9.18
N ALA A 75 15.85 -0.05 -8.69
CA ALA A 75 16.67 0.99 -8.08
C ALA A 75 16.04 1.50 -6.78
N PHE A 76 16.89 2.08 -5.93
CA PHE A 76 16.49 2.63 -4.64
C PHE A 76 17.16 3.98 -4.49
N LEU A 77 16.50 4.93 -3.83
CA LEU A 77 17.17 6.19 -3.50
C LEU A 77 18.33 5.88 -2.52
N PRO A 78 19.58 6.20 -2.87
CA PRO A 78 20.70 5.98 -1.97
C PRO A 78 20.53 6.80 -0.70
N ALA A 79 21.02 6.29 0.43
CA ALA A 79 21.02 7.07 1.66
C ALA A 79 21.85 8.36 1.49
N VAL A 80 21.58 9.34 2.35
CA VAL A 80 22.15 10.69 2.27
C VAL A 80 23.66 10.70 2.03
N ASP A 81 24.42 9.88 2.76
CA ASP A 81 25.87 9.76 2.65
C ASP A 81 26.34 9.30 1.25
N MET A 82 25.68 8.29 0.67
CA MET A 82 25.99 7.80 -0.66
C MET A 82 25.52 8.76 -1.76
N ALA A 83 24.32 9.34 -1.63
CA ALA A 83 23.79 10.29 -2.60
C ALA A 83 24.72 11.51 -2.76
N ASP A 84 25.22 12.04 -1.65
CA ASP A 84 26.15 13.18 -1.66
C ASP A 84 27.50 12.78 -2.29
N LEU A 85 28.04 11.60 -1.98
CA LEU A 85 29.26 11.08 -2.60
C LEU A 85 29.13 10.84 -4.10
N MET A 86 27.96 10.34 -4.53
CA MET A 86 27.64 10.13 -5.94
C MET A 86 27.61 11.45 -6.70
N ARG A 87 26.97 12.49 -6.14
CA ARG A 87 26.97 13.84 -6.72
C ARG A 87 28.39 14.40 -6.84
N ASP A 88 29.19 14.33 -5.77
CA ASP A 88 30.58 14.78 -5.76
C ASP A 88 31.44 14.07 -6.82
N ALA A 89 31.20 12.78 -7.04
CA ALA A 89 31.91 11.95 -8.01
C ALA A 89 31.31 11.98 -9.44
N GLY A 90 30.19 12.72 -9.64
CA GLY A 90 29.44 12.78 -10.89
C GLY A 90 28.88 11.42 -11.33
N VAL A 91 28.55 10.54 -10.38
CA VAL A 91 27.94 9.22 -10.62
C VAL A 91 26.42 9.38 -10.53
N PRO A 92 25.66 9.13 -11.60
CA PRO A 92 24.21 9.23 -11.55
C PRO A 92 23.60 8.04 -10.80
N LEU A 93 22.31 8.14 -10.47
CA LEU A 93 21.53 7.01 -9.96
C LEU A 93 21.64 5.81 -10.89
N PHE A 94 21.78 4.62 -10.32
CA PHE A 94 21.99 3.38 -11.04
C PHE A 94 21.03 2.27 -10.60
N SER A 95 20.77 1.31 -11.49
CA SER A 95 20.02 0.09 -11.20
C SER A 95 20.87 -0.94 -10.46
N LEU A 96 20.25 -1.78 -9.64
CA LEU A 96 20.95 -2.72 -8.77
C LEU A 96 21.52 -3.91 -9.55
N GLU A 97 20.80 -4.44 -10.54
CA GLU A 97 21.18 -5.66 -11.26
C GLU A 97 22.37 -5.45 -12.19
N SER A 98 22.31 -4.47 -13.10
CA SER A 98 23.37 -4.22 -14.09
C SER A 98 24.30 -3.05 -13.72
N CYS A 99 23.98 -2.28 -12.67
CA CYS A 99 24.68 -1.03 -12.35
C CYS A 99 24.61 -0.03 -13.51
N ALA A 100 23.49 -0.02 -14.25
CA ALA A 100 23.24 0.87 -15.36
C ALA A 100 22.71 2.23 -14.89
N PRO A 101 23.10 3.37 -15.51
CA PRO A 101 22.47 4.65 -15.23
C PRO A 101 20.97 4.57 -15.46
N VAL A 102 20.16 5.02 -14.50
CA VAL A 102 18.69 4.95 -14.57
C VAL A 102 18.14 5.71 -15.79
N ALA A 103 18.80 6.79 -16.22
CA ALA A 103 18.41 7.54 -17.42
C ALA A 103 18.60 6.78 -18.75
N GLU A 104 19.33 5.65 -18.78
CA GLU A 104 19.51 4.83 -19.99
C GLU A 104 18.35 3.85 -20.23
N PHE A 105 17.43 3.69 -19.27
CA PHE A 105 16.27 2.81 -19.42
C PHE A 105 15.21 3.41 -20.34
N ASP A 106 14.40 2.55 -20.99
CA ASP A 106 13.31 3.03 -21.83
C ASP A 106 12.19 3.68 -21.01
N ALA A 107 11.94 3.14 -19.82
CA ALA A 107 10.97 3.65 -18.87
C ALA A 107 11.43 3.41 -17.44
N VAL A 108 10.98 4.30 -16.55
CA VAL A 108 11.21 4.17 -15.10
C VAL A 108 9.88 4.26 -14.38
N GLY A 109 9.68 3.44 -13.35
CA GLY A 109 8.47 3.46 -12.53
C GLY A 109 8.83 3.82 -11.10
N ILE A 110 8.29 4.90 -10.56
CA ILE A 110 8.55 5.31 -9.17
C ILE A 110 7.28 5.05 -8.35
N THR A 111 7.39 4.27 -7.27
CA THR A 111 6.24 4.10 -6.38
C THR A 111 5.95 5.38 -5.59
N LEU A 112 4.67 5.63 -5.32
CA LEU A 112 4.16 6.70 -4.47
C LEU A 112 3.63 6.08 -3.16
N PRO A 113 4.53 5.66 -2.22
CA PRO A 113 4.16 4.79 -1.11
C PRO A 113 3.42 5.54 0.01
N HIS A 114 3.84 6.77 0.30
CA HIS A 114 3.27 7.68 1.29
C HIS A 114 3.69 9.10 0.99
N GLU A 115 2.96 10.07 1.55
CA GLU A 115 3.11 11.48 1.21
C GLU A 115 4.47 12.08 1.55
N LEU A 116 5.11 11.61 2.64
CA LEU A 116 6.44 12.08 3.05
C LEU A 116 7.58 11.61 2.14
N ALA A 117 7.31 10.77 1.13
CA ALA A 117 8.30 10.39 0.12
C ALA A 117 8.36 11.40 -1.05
N ALA A 118 7.56 12.47 -1.03
CA ALA A 118 7.45 13.40 -2.15
C ALA A 118 8.79 14.06 -2.51
N THR A 119 9.57 14.51 -1.53
CA THR A 119 10.91 15.09 -1.76
C THR A 119 11.90 14.05 -2.26
N ASN A 120 11.79 12.79 -1.82
CA ASN A 120 12.63 11.70 -2.30
C ASN A 120 12.39 11.36 -3.77
N ILE A 121 11.20 11.60 -4.30
CA ILE A 121 10.92 11.45 -5.73
C ILE A 121 11.74 12.47 -6.53
N LEU A 122 11.78 13.73 -6.08
CA LEU A 122 12.57 14.77 -6.73
C LEU A 122 14.07 14.48 -6.62
N GLU A 123 14.53 14.05 -5.44
CA GLU A 123 15.92 13.62 -5.22
C GLU A 123 16.31 12.47 -6.17
N THR A 124 15.39 11.52 -6.39
CA THR A 124 15.58 10.39 -7.30
C THR A 124 15.73 10.84 -8.75
N LEU A 125 14.83 11.70 -9.23
CA LEU A 125 14.86 12.22 -10.61
C LEU A 125 16.13 13.06 -10.86
N ASP A 126 16.45 13.96 -9.93
CA ASP A 126 17.66 14.79 -9.98
C ASP A 126 18.94 13.95 -10.01
N LEU A 127 19.09 12.99 -9.08
CA LEU A 127 20.27 12.13 -9.02
C LEU A 127 20.39 11.21 -10.24
N ALA A 128 19.27 10.81 -10.85
CA ALA A 128 19.24 10.06 -12.11
C ALA A 128 19.62 10.91 -13.33
N GLY A 129 19.58 12.24 -13.22
CA GLY A 129 19.75 13.15 -14.35
C GLY A 129 18.53 13.17 -15.29
N ILE A 130 17.34 12.83 -14.79
CA ILE A 130 16.07 12.90 -15.51
C ILE A 130 15.42 14.26 -15.21
N PRO A 131 14.97 15.05 -16.21
CA PRO A 131 14.27 16.30 -15.94
C PRO A 131 13.11 16.14 -14.97
N LEU A 132 13.05 17.04 -13.97
CA LEU A 132 12.06 16.98 -12.89
C LEU A 132 10.65 17.09 -13.45
N HIS A 133 10.39 18.10 -14.28
CA HIS A 133 9.09 18.33 -14.87
C HIS A 133 8.91 17.50 -16.15
N SER A 134 7.73 16.92 -16.31
CA SER A 134 7.38 16.08 -17.46
C SER A 134 7.39 16.84 -18.79
N ASP A 135 7.13 18.15 -18.79
CA ASP A 135 7.14 19.00 -19.98
C ASP A 135 8.56 19.44 -20.41
N GLU A 136 9.57 19.22 -19.57
CA GLU A 136 10.98 19.45 -19.88
C GLU A 136 11.67 18.21 -20.49
N ARG A 137 10.97 17.06 -20.54
CA ARG A 137 11.53 15.80 -21.05
C ARG A 137 11.55 15.75 -22.57
N ALA A 138 12.69 15.34 -23.12
CA ALA A 138 12.87 15.14 -24.55
C ALA A 138 12.28 13.80 -25.04
N GLU A 139 12.19 13.64 -26.36
CA GLU A 139 11.74 12.39 -27.02
C GLU A 139 12.58 11.17 -26.62
N GLY A 140 13.88 11.36 -26.38
CA GLY A 140 14.81 10.30 -26.02
C GLY A 140 14.86 9.96 -24.53
N ASP A 141 14.26 10.79 -23.66
CA ASP A 141 14.28 10.56 -22.22
C ASP A 141 13.35 9.39 -21.83
N PRO A 142 13.63 8.69 -20.72
CA PRO A 142 12.71 7.67 -20.20
C PRO A 142 11.29 8.24 -20.01
N VAL A 143 10.29 7.39 -20.23
CA VAL A 143 8.94 7.70 -19.73
C VAL A 143 8.93 7.40 -18.23
N VAL A 144 8.54 8.38 -17.43
CA VAL A 144 8.47 8.28 -15.98
C VAL A 144 7.04 7.97 -15.57
N LEU A 145 6.83 6.74 -15.11
CA LEU A 145 5.56 6.25 -14.58
C LEU A 145 5.54 6.36 -13.05
N ALA A 146 4.35 6.51 -12.49
CA ALA A 146 4.09 6.41 -11.06
C ALA A 146 2.96 5.44 -10.74
N GLY A 147 2.91 4.94 -9.52
CA GLY A 147 1.79 4.16 -9.00
C GLY A 147 1.91 3.94 -7.50
N GLY A 148 0.86 3.45 -6.85
CA GLY A 148 0.83 3.21 -5.40
C GLY A 148 -0.26 3.98 -4.66
N PRO A 149 -0.34 3.87 -3.32
CA PRO A 149 -1.39 4.47 -2.51
C PRO A 149 -1.64 5.97 -2.74
N CYS A 150 -0.59 6.78 -2.92
CA CYS A 150 -0.76 8.21 -3.12
C CYS A 150 -1.29 8.58 -4.52
N ALA A 151 -1.34 7.64 -5.48
CA ALA A 151 -1.93 7.89 -6.80
C ALA A 151 -3.44 8.23 -6.76
N TYR A 152 -4.11 7.98 -5.62
CA TYR A 152 -5.51 8.36 -5.42
C TYR A 152 -5.71 9.86 -5.10
N ASN A 153 -4.64 10.60 -4.83
CA ASN A 153 -4.54 12.05 -5.02
C ASN A 153 -3.25 12.36 -5.79
N PRO A 154 -3.29 12.36 -7.15
CA PRO A 154 -2.07 12.48 -7.96
C PRO A 154 -1.55 13.91 -8.10
N GLU A 155 -2.36 14.92 -7.83
CA GLU A 155 -2.05 16.32 -8.18
C GLU A 155 -0.82 16.93 -7.48
N PRO A 156 -0.48 16.56 -6.23
CA PRO A 156 0.78 16.95 -5.61
C PRO A 156 2.03 16.41 -6.31
N TYR A 157 1.88 15.45 -7.22
CA TYR A 157 2.97 14.81 -7.96
C TYR A 157 2.87 15.03 -9.48
N ALA A 158 1.71 15.50 -9.95
CA ALA A 158 1.33 15.55 -11.36
C ALA A 158 2.37 16.21 -12.30
N PRO A 159 3.04 17.31 -11.93
CA PRO A 159 4.07 17.90 -12.81
C PRO A 159 5.27 16.98 -13.08
N PHE A 160 5.59 16.07 -12.14
CA PHE A 160 6.80 15.27 -12.18
C PHE A 160 6.66 13.92 -12.91
N PHE A 161 5.45 13.54 -13.32
CA PHE A 161 5.19 12.23 -13.92
C PHE A 161 4.56 12.34 -15.30
N ASP A 162 4.99 11.50 -16.22
CA ASP A 162 4.35 11.39 -17.54
C ASP A 162 3.03 10.63 -17.44
N VAL A 163 3.02 9.56 -16.66
CA VAL A 163 1.84 8.70 -16.47
C VAL A 163 1.75 8.25 -15.02
N ILE A 164 0.57 8.31 -14.43
CA ILE A 164 0.27 7.81 -13.10
C ILE A 164 -0.74 6.67 -13.25
N LEU A 165 -0.33 5.46 -12.90
CA LEU A 165 -1.15 4.26 -12.94
C LEU A 165 -1.93 4.12 -11.62
N VAL A 166 -3.25 4.24 -11.70
CA VAL A 166 -4.15 4.15 -10.56
C VAL A 166 -4.70 2.73 -10.46
N GLY A 167 -4.42 2.05 -9.33
CA GLY A 167 -4.96 0.72 -9.04
C GLY A 167 -3.91 -0.35 -8.85
N GLU A 168 -4.24 -1.56 -9.30
CA GLU A 168 -3.41 -2.77 -9.20
C GLU A 168 -2.61 -2.97 -10.50
N GLY A 169 -1.28 -3.03 -10.36
CA GLY A 169 -0.34 -2.89 -11.47
C GLY A 169 0.10 -4.20 -12.15
N GLU A 170 -0.30 -5.36 -11.63
CA GLU A 170 0.13 -6.68 -12.08
C GLU A 170 -0.05 -6.90 -13.59
N GLU A 171 -1.17 -6.43 -14.14
CA GLU A 171 -1.45 -6.44 -15.58
C GLU A 171 -1.23 -5.05 -16.21
N GLN A 172 -1.60 -3.99 -15.48
CA GLN A 172 -1.63 -2.62 -15.99
C GLN A 172 -0.24 -2.12 -16.40
N LEU A 173 0.79 -2.40 -15.60
CA LEU A 173 2.14 -1.94 -15.88
C LEU A 173 2.74 -2.68 -17.10
N PRO A 174 2.74 -4.02 -17.17
CA PRO A 174 3.18 -4.71 -18.39
C PRO A 174 2.43 -4.28 -19.66
N GLU A 175 1.12 -4.03 -19.57
CA GLU A 175 0.31 -3.52 -20.68
C GLU A 175 0.79 -2.13 -21.14
N ALA A 176 0.97 -1.20 -20.20
CA ALA A 176 1.47 0.14 -20.48
C ALA A 176 2.88 0.12 -21.11
N LEU A 177 3.79 -0.68 -20.56
CA LEU A 177 5.15 -0.80 -21.08
C LEU A 177 5.18 -1.48 -22.46
N SER A 178 4.32 -2.47 -22.71
CA SER A 178 4.19 -3.12 -24.01
C SER A 178 3.67 -2.15 -25.07
N LEU A 179 2.68 -1.32 -24.72
CA LEU A 179 2.16 -0.27 -25.60
C LEU A 179 3.25 0.77 -25.91
N LEU A 180 3.96 1.24 -24.89
CA LEU A 180 5.07 2.17 -25.02
C LEU A 180 6.18 1.61 -25.93
N ARG A 181 6.63 0.38 -25.68
CA ARG A 181 7.63 -0.34 -26.50
C ARG A 181 7.21 -0.39 -27.97
N ARG A 182 5.97 -0.81 -28.23
CA ARG A 182 5.44 -0.94 -29.59
C ARG A 182 5.44 0.40 -30.32
N LEU A 183 4.86 1.43 -29.70
CA LEU A 183 4.72 2.75 -30.34
C LEU A 183 6.07 3.45 -30.53
N ARG A 184 7.02 3.32 -29.59
CA ARG A 184 8.41 3.78 -29.81
C ARG A 184 9.07 3.08 -30.99
N GLY A 185 8.90 1.76 -31.10
CA GLY A 185 9.42 0.98 -32.22
C GLY A 185 8.82 1.40 -33.58
N GLU A 186 7.60 1.94 -33.57
CA GLU A 186 6.91 2.53 -34.73
C GLU A 186 7.33 3.97 -35.01
N GLY A 187 8.16 4.60 -34.16
CA GLY A 187 8.60 5.99 -34.29
C GLY A 187 7.53 7.03 -33.96
N VAL A 188 6.53 6.66 -33.13
CA VAL A 188 5.46 7.54 -32.71
C VAL A 188 5.99 8.60 -31.73
N PRO A 189 5.66 9.89 -31.88
CA PRO A 189 6.09 10.94 -30.96
C PRO A 189 5.61 10.71 -29.52
N ARG A 190 6.41 11.12 -28.52
CA ARG A 190 6.10 10.97 -27.09
C ARG A 190 4.69 11.45 -26.74
N ALA A 191 4.29 12.64 -27.22
CA ALA A 191 2.97 13.19 -26.93
C ALA A 191 1.81 12.27 -27.37
N ASP A 192 1.95 11.65 -28.54
CA ASP A 192 0.96 10.71 -29.08
C ASP A 192 0.98 9.36 -28.34
N ILE A 193 2.16 8.93 -27.88
CA ILE A 193 2.29 7.76 -26.99
C ILE A 193 1.56 8.01 -25.67
N LEU A 194 1.75 9.16 -25.04
CA LEU A 194 1.10 9.52 -23.79
C LEU A 194 -0.43 9.57 -23.94
N ARG A 195 -0.94 10.12 -25.04
CA ARG A 195 -2.38 10.08 -25.36
C ARG A 195 -2.89 8.66 -25.59
N ALA A 196 -2.12 7.80 -26.26
CA ALA A 196 -2.47 6.40 -26.45
C ALA A 196 -2.53 5.65 -25.11
N LEU A 197 -1.57 5.88 -24.20
CA LEU A 197 -1.57 5.29 -22.85
C LEU A 197 -2.84 5.68 -22.08
N ALA A 198 -3.22 6.96 -22.08
CA ALA A 198 -4.44 7.43 -21.41
C ALA A 198 -5.73 6.82 -21.97
N ARG A 199 -5.74 6.49 -23.27
CA ARG A 199 -6.92 5.95 -23.97
C ARG A 199 -7.04 4.44 -23.84
N GLU A 200 -5.92 3.74 -23.98
CA GLU A 200 -5.89 2.29 -24.17
C GLU A 200 -5.64 1.55 -22.85
N VAL A 201 -4.89 2.15 -21.91
CA VAL A 201 -4.59 1.52 -20.63
C VAL A 201 -5.55 2.01 -19.55
N GLY A 202 -6.43 1.11 -19.11
CA GLY A 202 -7.37 1.41 -18.03
C GLY A 202 -6.65 1.85 -16.74
N GLY A 203 -7.08 2.97 -16.15
CA GLY A 203 -6.48 3.53 -14.94
C GLY A 203 -5.21 4.35 -15.16
N ALA A 204 -4.80 4.62 -16.40
CA ALA A 204 -3.70 5.52 -16.69
C ALA A 204 -4.16 6.99 -16.68
N TYR A 205 -3.65 7.77 -15.74
CA TYR A 205 -3.80 9.23 -15.70
C TYR A 205 -2.55 9.89 -16.28
N VAL A 206 -2.72 10.78 -17.27
CA VAL A 206 -1.62 11.48 -17.93
C VAL A 206 -1.80 12.99 -17.72
N PRO A 207 -1.09 13.62 -16.77
CA PRO A 207 -1.35 14.99 -16.33
C PRO A 207 -1.30 16.05 -17.43
N SER A 208 -0.44 15.85 -18.45
CA SER A 208 -0.25 16.78 -19.57
C SER A 208 -1.46 16.84 -20.53
N LEU A 209 -2.38 15.88 -20.45
CA LEU A 209 -3.60 15.86 -21.27
C LEU A 209 -4.77 16.64 -20.64
N TYR A 210 -4.54 17.32 -19.53
CA TYR A 210 -5.56 18.05 -18.79
C TYR A 210 -5.13 19.48 -18.48
N ARG A 211 -6.02 20.45 -18.73
CA ARG A 211 -5.87 21.80 -18.20
C ARG A 211 -6.31 21.82 -16.73
N TRP A 212 -5.42 22.32 -15.88
CA TRP A 212 -5.73 22.59 -14.47
C TRP A 212 -6.54 23.89 -14.34
N ARG A 213 -7.67 23.83 -13.64
CA ARG A 213 -8.54 24.98 -13.37
C ARG A 213 -8.15 25.65 -12.05
N GLY A 214 -8.38 26.97 -11.97
CA GLY A 214 -8.37 27.66 -10.68
C GLY A 214 -9.59 27.30 -9.83
N GLU A 215 -9.51 27.47 -8.52
CA GLU A 215 -10.54 27.02 -7.56
C GLU A 215 -11.96 27.48 -7.95
N ALA A 216 -12.17 28.77 -8.21
CA ALA A 216 -13.49 29.31 -8.55
C ALA A 216 -14.08 28.68 -9.83
N GLU A 217 -13.23 28.41 -10.81
CA GLU A 217 -13.63 27.74 -12.05
C GLU A 217 -13.92 26.25 -11.79
N ALA A 218 -13.10 25.58 -10.99
CA ALA A 218 -13.29 24.18 -10.63
C ALA A 218 -14.61 23.95 -9.88
N GLN A 219 -14.96 24.82 -8.93
CA GLN A 219 -16.23 24.75 -8.21
C GLN A 219 -17.42 24.99 -9.15
N ALA A 220 -17.30 25.91 -10.11
CA ALA A 220 -18.36 26.18 -11.08
C ALA A 220 -18.52 25.05 -12.12
N ALA A 221 -17.42 24.46 -12.58
CA ALA A 221 -17.40 23.40 -13.59
C ALA A 221 -17.67 22.01 -13.02
N GLY A 222 -17.53 21.82 -11.70
CA GLY A 222 -17.68 20.51 -11.05
C GLY A 222 -16.43 19.61 -11.12
N SER A 223 -15.31 20.12 -11.62
CA SER A 223 -14.04 19.39 -11.73
C SER A 223 -12.85 20.34 -11.79
N TRP A 224 -11.72 19.97 -11.19
CA TRP A 224 -10.46 20.71 -11.27
C TRP A 224 -9.72 20.53 -12.59
N VAL A 225 -10.03 19.48 -13.34
CA VAL A 225 -9.38 19.15 -14.60
C VAL A 225 -10.34 19.29 -15.78
N GLU A 226 -9.80 19.76 -16.90
CA GLU A 226 -10.46 19.75 -18.21
C GLU A 226 -9.63 18.92 -19.18
N PRO A 227 -10.14 17.79 -19.70
CA PRO A 227 -9.47 17.06 -20.77
C PRO A 227 -9.21 17.97 -21.98
N LEU A 228 -8.01 17.93 -22.54
CA LEU A 228 -7.64 18.69 -23.74
C LEU A 228 -8.14 18.04 -25.03
N PHE A 229 -8.57 16.78 -24.97
CA PHE A 229 -9.03 15.99 -26.10
C PHE A 229 -10.29 15.20 -25.75
N ASP A 230 -11.20 15.02 -26.70
CA ASP A 230 -12.48 14.32 -26.50
C ASP A 230 -12.32 12.81 -26.22
N ASP A 231 -11.19 12.22 -26.60
CA ASP A 231 -10.87 10.81 -26.36
C ASP A 231 -10.05 10.57 -25.08
N VAL A 232 -9.83 11.62 -24.29
CA VAL A 232 -9.20 11.54 -22.96
C VAL A 232 -10.30 11.52 -21.89
N PRO A 233 -10.28 10.55 -20.96
CA PRO A 233 -11.37 10.37 -20.02
C PRO A 233 -11.45 11.55 -19.02
N PRO A 234 -12.63 12.13 -18.74
CA PRO A 234 -12.76 13.18 -17.72
C PRO A 234 -12.63 12.66 -16.29
N VAL A 235 -12.78 11.34 -16.09
CA VAL A 235 -12.62 10.64 -14.81
C VAL A 235 -11.86 9.34 -15.06
N VAL A 236 -10.85 9.06 -14.26
CA VAL A 236 -10.01 7.87 -14.33
C VAL A 236 -10.40 6.89 -13.23
N ASP A 237 -10.98 5.76 -13.63
CA ASP A 237 -11.26 4.63 -12.74
C ASP A 237 -9.99 3.82 -12.45
N LYS A 238 -9.80 3.43 -11.19
CA LYS A 238 -8.70 2.51 -10.83
C LYS A 238 -8.79 1.19 -11.59
N ARG A 239 -7.64 0.57 -11.85
CA ARG A 239 -7.53 -0.83 -12.30
C ARG A 239 -7.58 -1.80 -11.13
N VAL A 240 -8.16 -2.99 -11.34
CA VAL A 240 -8.22 -4.08 -10.37
C VAL A 240 -7.73 -5.36 -11.04
N PHE A 241 -6.81 -6.09 -10.41
CA PHE A 241 -6.35 -7.38 -10.88
C PHE A 241 -7.37 -8.47 -10.51
N THR A 242 -8.26 -8.80 -11.45
CA THR A 242 -9.35 -9.77 -11.23
C THR A 242 -8.84 -11.20 -11.05
N GLY A 243 -7.60 -11.49 -11.45
CA GLY A 243 -6.94 -12.78 -11.29
C GLY A 243 -6.43 -13.09 -9.88
N PHE A 244 -6.46 -12.13 -8.93
CA PHE A 244 -5.79 -12.26 -7.63
C PHE A 244 -6.12 -13.57 -6.89
N ALA A 245 -7.40 -13.93 -6.73
CA ALA A 245 -7.81 -15.12 -5.97
C ALA A 245 -7.32 -16.44 -6.59
N ALA A 246 -7.06 -16.44 -7.91
CA ALA A 246 -6.57 -17.61 -8.65
C ALA A 246 -5.05 -17.59 -8.87
N SER A 247 -4.41 -16.42 -8.76
CA SER A 247 -2.96 -16.27 -8.89
C SER A 247 -2.21 -17.04 -7.82
N ASP A 248 -1.01 -17.52 -8.15
CA ASP A 248 -0.13 -18.17 -7.18
C ASP A 248 0.14 -17.23 -5.99
N ALA A 249 0.00 -17.74 -4.77
CA ALA A 249 0.30 -16.99 -3.56
C ALA A 249 1.82 -16.79 -3.37
N TYR A 250 2.63 -17.63 -4.02
CA TYR A 250 4.07 -17.50 -4.01
C TYR A 250 4.52 -16.55 -5.12
N GLU A 251 5.14 -15.45 -4.69
CA GLU A 251 5.83 -14.51 -5.56
C GLU A 251 7.35 -14.71 -5.36
N PRO A 252 8.09 -15.19 -6.37
CA PRO A 252 9.53 -15.37 -6.29
C PRO A 252 10.21 -14.09 -5.80
N MET A 253 11.13 -14.22 -4.84
CA MET A 253 11.79 -13.07 -4.25
C MET A 253 13.29 -13.25 -4.25
N VAL A 254 14.00 -12.13 -4.32
CA VAL A 254 15.42 -12.14 -3.99
C VAL A 254 15.62 -12.38 -2.51
N VAL A 255 16.77 -12.95 -2.15
CA VAL A 255 17.25 -13.02 -0.77
C VAL A 255 18.32 -11.93 -0.60
N PRO A 256 18.01 -10.85 0.15
CA PRO A 256 18.92 -9.75 0.41
C PRO A 256 20.25 -10.19 1.03
N TYR A 257 21.34 -9.49 0.69
CA TYR A 257 22.64 -9.66 1.36
C TYR A 257 22.79 -8.85 2.65
N THR A 258 21.76 -8.08 3.01
CA THR A 258 21.69 -7.33 4.27
C THR A 258 20.28 -7.40 4.82
N GLU A 259 20.13 -7.26 6.14
CA GLU A 259 18.83 -7.31 6.80
C GLU A 259 17.94 -6.15 6.32
N VAL A 260 16.82 -6.50 5.70
CA VAL A 260 15.81 -5.53 5.25
C VAL A 260 14.74 -5.33 6.32
N VAL A 261 13.91 -4.30 6.15
CA VAL A 261 12.72 -4.19 6.99
C VAL A 261 11.82 -5.39 6.70
N HIS A 262 11.31 -6.05 7.74
CA HIS A 262 10.49 -7.25 7.57
C HIS A 262 11.18 -8.38 6.77
N ASP A 263 12.44 -8.68 7.14
CA ASP A 263 13.27 -9.74 6.54
C ASP A 263 12.73 -11.15 6.86
N ARG A 264 11.77 -11.59 6.06
CA ARG A 264 11.05 -12.88 6.18
C ARG A 264 10.30 -13.17 4.89
N LEU A 265 9.87 -14.43 4.71
CA LEU A 265 8.94 -14.76 3.63
C LEU A 265 7.62 -14.04 3.87
N ASN A 266 7.09 -13.34 2.87
CA ASN A 266 5.77 -12.69 2.95
C ASN A 266 4.82 -13.24 1.89
N VAL A 267 3.66 -13.74 2.34
CA VAL A 267 2.61 -14.31 1.49
C VAL A 267 1.34 -13.48 1.67
N GLU A 268 0.84 -12.88 0.58
CA GLU A 268 -0.42 -12.11 0.58
C GLU A 268 -1.61 -13.08 0.51
N VAL A 269 -2.38 -13.20 1.59
CA VAL A 269 -3.46 -14.20 1.71
C VAL A 269 -4.81 -13.71 1.19
N LEU A 270 -5.06 -12.40 1.29
CA LEU A 270 -6.23 -11.74 0.73
C LEU A 270 -5.90 -10.28 0.38
N ARG A 271 -6.64 -9.73 -0.57
CA ARG A 271 -6.57 -8.32 -0.95
C ARG A 271 -7.91 -7.64 -0.73
N GLY A 272 -7.87 -6.40 -0.24
CA GLY A 272 -9.06 -5.62 0.10
C GLY A 272 -9.54 -5.77 1.54
N CYS A 273 -10.33 -4.80 2.00
CA CYS A 273 -10.96 -4.82 3.32
C CYS A 273 -12.37 -4.21 3.22
N ALA A 274 -13.38 -4.92 3.75
CA ALA A 274 -14.78 -4.50 3.70
C ALA A 274 -15.31 -3.90 5.02
N ARG A 275 -14.47 -3.83 6.06
CA ARG A 275 -14.83 -3.32 7.39
C ARG A 275 -15.31 -1.87 7.39
N GLY A 276 -14.83 -1.07 6.43
CA GLY A 276 -15.36 0.27 6.16
C GLY A 276 -15.08 1.33 7.22
N CYS A 277 -13.91 1.27 7.87
CA CYS A 277 -13.44 2.35 8.75
C CYS A 277 -13.43 3.69 7.98
N ARG A 278 -14.04 4.73 8.52
CA ARG A 278 -14.30 6.01 7.83
C ARG A 278 -13.07 6.88 7.57
N PHE A 279 -11.98 6.62 8.29
CA PHE A 279 -10.68 7.28 8.10
C PHE A 279 -9.75 6.51 7.15
N CYS A 280 -10.04 5.23 6.85
CA CYS A 280 -9.06 4.33 6.25
C CYS A 280 -9.18 4.33 4.73
N GLN A 281 -8.21 4.97 4.06
CA GLN A 281 -8.12 4.98 2.59
C GLN A 281 -7.97 3.58 2.00
N ALA A 282 -7.11 2.74 2.60
CA ALA A 282 -6.93 1.35 2.18
C ALA A 282 -8.24 0.55 2.15
N GLY A 283 -9.12 0.79 3.14
CA GLY A 283 -10.44 0.16 3.23
C GLY A 283 -11.44 0.60 2.14
N MET A 284 -11.14 1.67 1.39
CA MET A 284 -11.93 2.13 0.25
C MET A 284 -11.25 1.76 -1.07
N MET A 285 -9.94 2.02 -1.19
CA MET A 285 -9.20 1.89 -2.45
C MET A 285 -8.92 0.44 -2.87
N TYR A 286 -8.80 -0.52 -1.94
CA TYR A 286 -8.55 -1.93 -2.29
C TYR A 286 -9.81 -2.79 -2.44
N ARG A 287 -11.02 -2.21 -2.38
CA ARG A 287 -12.27 -2.96 -2.65
C ARG A 287 -12.32 -3.42 -4.11
N PRO A 288 -12.86 -4.62 -4.41
CA PRO A 288 -13.50 -5.59 -3.50
C PRO A 288 -12.51 -6.58 -2.84
N VAL A 289 -13.00 -7.28 -1.80
CA VAL A 289 -12.24 -8.33 -1.08
C VAL A 289 -12.10 -9.58 -1.95
N ARG A 290 -10.87 -10.08 -2.12
CA ARG A 290 -10.55 -11.31 -2.85
C ARG A 290 -9.57 -12.15 -2.04
N GLU A 291 -9.91 -13.41 -1.79
CA GLU A 291 -9.13 -14.35 -0.97
C GLU A 291 -8.43 -15.40 -1.85
N ARG A 292 -7.21 -15.80 -1.48
CA ARG A 292 -6.56 -17.00 -2.04
C ARG A 292 -6.95 -18.23 -1.22
N SER A 293 -7.01 -19.41 -1.83
CA SER A 293 -7.39 -20.63 -1.09
C SER A 293 -6.33 -21.08 -0.09
N ALA A 294 -6.76 -21.82 0.94
CA ALA A 294 -5.85 -22.45 1.90
C ALA A 294 -4.80 -23.33 1.22
N ASP A 295 -5.19 -24.10 0.19
CA ASP A 295 -4.27 -24.93 -0.61
C ASP A 295 -3.18 -24.10 -1.29
N ASN A 296 -3.57 -23.00 -1.93
CA ASN A 296 -2.65 -22.10 -2.62
C ASN A 296 -1.66 -21.49 -1.61
N ILE A 297 -2.17 -20.95 -0.50
CA ILE A 297 -1.37 -20.32 0.55
C ILE A 297 -0.39 -21.32 1.18
N VAL A 298 -0.86 -22.50 1.60
CA VAL A 298 0.00 -23.52 2.23
C VAL A 298 1.10 -23.98 1.28
N SER A 299 0.75 -24.23 0.00
CA SER A 299 1.72 -24.61 -1.02
C SER A 299 2.75 -23.52 -1.28
N ALA A 300 2.32 -22.25 -1.32
CA ALA A 300 3.21 -21.11 -1.47
C ALA A 300 4.17 -20.93 -0.29
N VAL A 301 3.70 -21.11 0.94
CA VAL A 301 4.55 -21.04 2.13
C VAL A 301 5.62 -22.13 2.09
N VAL A 302 5.24 -23.39 1.81
CA VAL A 302 6.19 -24.50 1.77
C VAL A 302 7.24 -24.30 0.67
N ARG A 303 6.82 -23.91 -0.53
CA ARG A 303 7.75 -23.61 -1.65
C ARG A 303 8.66 -22.43 -1.32
N GLY A 304 8.09 -21.30 -0.90
CA GLY A 304 8.85 -20.09 -0.60
C GLY A 304 9.88 -20.28 0.50
N LEU A 305 9.57 -21.03 1.57
CA LEU A 305 10.53 -21.34 2.62
C LEU A 305 11.68 -22.22 2.11
N ALA A 306 11.39 -23.19 1.23
CA ALA A 306 12.40 -24.04 0.63
C ALA A 306 13.32 -23.27 -0.33
N ASP A 307 12.77 -22.35 -1.11
CA ASP A 307 13.51 -21.55 -2.10
C ASP A 307 14.39 -20.46 -1.47
N THR A 308 13.94 -19.88 -0.36
CA THR A 308 14.60 -18.72 0.28
C THR A 308 15.45 -19.09 1.49
N GLY A 309 15.14 -20.19 2.18
CA GLY A 309 15.78 -20.57 3.43
C GLY A 309 15.39 -19.71 4.65
N TYR A 310 14.35 -18.87 4.54
CA TYR A 310 13.88 -18.06 5.66
C TYR A 310 13.40 -18.91 6.85
N ASP A 311 13.64 -18.40 8.07
CA ASP A 311 13.17 -19.01 9.32
C ASP A 311 11.84 -18.41 9.81
N GLU A 312 11.21 -17.54 9.02
CA GLU A 312 9.96 -16.86 9.35
C GLU A 312 9.11 -16.64 8.10
N VAL A 313 7.80 -16.82 8.25
CA VAL A 313 6.79 -16.48 7.25
C VAL A 313 5.72 -15.57 7.84
N SER A 314 5.33 -14.55 7.09
CA SER A 314 4.25 -13.62 7.41
C SER A 314 3.06 -13.79 6.47
N LEU A 315 1.88 -14.02 7.05
CA LEU A 315 0.61 -14.05 6.32
C LEU A 315 0.01 -12.64 6.27
N THR A 316 0.29 -11.95 5.18
CA THR A 316 0.03 -10.52 5.01
C THR A 316 -1.31 -10.23 4.33
N SER A 317 -2.01 -9.22 4.82
CA SER A 317 -3.18 -8.58 4.20
C SER A 317 -3.60 -7.36 5.03
N LEU A 318 -4.66 -6.66 4.62
CA LEU A 318 -5.27 -5.59 5.42
C LEU A 318 -6.06 -6.11 6.64
N SER A 319 -6.49 -7.38 6.64
CA SER A 319 -7.25 -7.99 7.74
C SER A 319 -7.14 -9.52 7.69
N SER A 320 -5.98 -10.07 8.06
CA SER A 320 -5.67 -11.49 7.82
C SER A 320 -6.59 -12.43 8.60
N THR A 321 -7.03 -12.00 9.79
CA THR A 321 -7.97 -12.76 10.62
C THR A 321 -9.39 -12.81 10.05
N ASP A 322 -9.70 -11.98 9.05
CA ASP A 322 -11.00 -12.02 8.37
C ASP A 322 -11.03 -13.05 7.24
N HIS A 323 -9.89 -13.62 6.84
CA HIS A 323 -9.86 -14.65 5.80
C HIS A 323 -10.81 -15.81 6.16
N SER A 324 -11.70 -16.20 5.26
CA SER A 324 -12.74 -17.20 5.58
C SER A 324 -12.15 -18.54 6.04
N GLN A 325 -11.00 -18.92 5.49
CA GLN A 325 -10.24 -20.13 5.83
C GLN A 325 -9.06 -19.92 6.80
N ILE A 326 -9.00 -18.83 7.58
CA ILE A 326 -7.80 -18.51 8.39
C ILE A 326 -7.39 -19.63 9.34
N ALA A 327 -8.35 -20.28 10.01
CA ALA A 327 -8.06 -21.35 10.97
C ALA A 327 -7.44 -22.57 10.28
N GLU A 328 -7.94 -22.94 9.10
CA GLU A 328 -7.40 -24.01 8.29
C GLU A 328 -5.98 -23.68 7.82
N ILE A 329 -5.77 -22.47 7.30
CA ILE A 329 -4.45 -21.98 6.85
C ILE A 329 -3.43 -22.10 7.98
N LEU A 330 -3.73 -21.52 9.16
CA LEU A 330 -2.80 -21.53 10.28
C LEU A 330 -2.52 -22.95 10.78
N THR A 331 -3.54 -23.80 10.87
CA THR A 331 -3.37 -25.21 11.28
C THR A 331 -2.43 -25.96 10.33
N ARG A 332 -2.65 -25.81 9.01
CA ARG A 332 -1.86 -26.50 7.99
C ARG A 332 -0.44 -25.95 7.88
N VAL A 333 -0.26 -24.63 7.92
CA VAL A 333 1.07 -24.01 7.90
C VAL A 333 1.88 -24.38 9.15
N ASN A 334 1.27 -24.31 10.34
CA ASN A 334 1.93 -24.73 11.58
C ASN A 334 2.31 -26.22 11.55
N GLY A 335 1.44 -27.08 11.00
CA GLY A 335 1.73 -28.49 10.79
C GLY A 335 2.89 -28.72 9.82
N ALA A 336 2.93 -28.00 8.69
CA ALA A 336 4.01 -28.08 7.71
C ALA A 336 5.36 -27.57 8.26
N CYS A 337 5.33 -26.61 9.18
CA CYS A 337 6.51 -26.03 9.83
C CYS A 337 6.89 -26.72 11.15
N ALA A 338 6.18 -27.78 11.55
CA ALA A 338 6.41 -28.43 12.83
C ALA A 338 7.82 -29.05 12.90
N GLY A 339 8.59 -28.66 13.91
CA GLY A 339 9.95 -29.19 14.12
C GLY A 339 11.03 -28.60 13.22
N THR A 340 10.72 -27.62 12.36
CA THR A 340 11.70 -26.97 11.47
C THR A 340 12.33 -25.72 12.08
N GLY A 341 11.76 -25.19 13.18
CA GLY A 341 12.19 -23.94 13.80
C GLY A 341 11.62 -22.68 13.12
N VAL A 342 10.82 -22.84 12.06
CA VAL A 342 10.18 -21.73 11.33
C VAL A 342 9.10 -21.06 12.19
N ARG A 343 9.07 -19.71 12.18
CA ARG A 343 8.05 -18.89 12.83
C ARG A 343 6.96 -18.50 11.84
N VAL A 344 5.70 -18.54 12.29
CA VAL A 344 4.55 -18.05 11.53
C VAL A 344 4.03 -16.78 12.19
N SER A 345 3.93 -15.68 11.44
CA SER A 345 3.44 -14.40 11.93
C SER A 345 2.20 -13.93 11.17
N VAL A 346 1.29 -13.28 11.89
CA VAL A 346 0.07 -12.66 11.35
C VAL A 346 0.03 -11.21 11.84
N PRO A 347 0.51 -10.22 11.08
CA PRO A 347 0.67 -8.84 11.59
C PRO A 347 -0.65 -8.05 11.69
N SER A 348 -1.63 -8.32 10.81
CA SER A 348 -2.90 -7.57 10.74
C SER A 348 -4.03 -8.29 11.48
N GLN A 349 -3.98 -8.28 12.82
CA GLN A 349 -4.93 -8.98 13.68
C GLN A 349 -6.05 -8.03 14.13
N ARG A 350 -7.30 -8.35 13.75
CA ARG A 350 -8.46 -7.59 14.22
C ARG A 350 -8.95 -8.16 15.55
N LEU A 351 -9.22 -7.25 16.50
CA LEU A 351 -9.60 -7.57 17.88
C LEU A 351 -10.81 -8.51 18.00
N ASP A 352 -11.82 -8.28 17.18
CA ASP A 352 -13.08 -9.00 17.20
C ASP A 352 -12.97 -10.41 16.60
N ALA A 353 -12.00 -10.66 15.73
CA ALA A 353 -11.67 -11.97 15.18
C ALA A 353 -10.61 -12.74 16.02
N PHE A 354 -10.07 -12.10 17.08
CA PHE A 354 -9.01 -12.67 17.92
C PHE A 354 -9.59 -13.34 19.18
N GLY A 355 -10.05 -14.59 19.02
CA GLY A 355 -10.51 -15.46 20.11
C GLY A 355 -9.41 -16.36 20.70
N VAL A 356 -9.79 -17.28 21.60
CA VAL A 356 -8.86 -18.25 22.23
C VAL A 356 -8.22 -19.17 21.18
N GLU A 357 -9.02 -19.75 20.29
CA GLU A 357 -8.54 -20.63 19.21
C GLU A 357 -7.54 -19.91 18.30
N MET A 358 -7.84 -18.66 17.92
CA MET A 358 -6.92 -17.84 17.13
C MET A 358 -5.64 -17.53 17.90
N ALA A 359 -5.72 -17.23 19.20
CA ALA A 359 -4.56 -17.01 20.05
C ALA A 359 -3.67 -18.26 20.13
N GLU A 360 -4.25 -19.46 20.21
CA GLU A 360 -3.51 -20.74 20.19
C GLU A 360 -2.84 -20.99 18.83
N LEU A 361 -3.54 -20.74 17.72
CA LEU A 361 -3.00 -20.92 16.37
C LEU A 361 -1.87 -19.92 16.05
N VAL A 362 -1.97 -18.69 16.56
CA VAL A 362 -0.96 -17.63 16.37
C VAL A 362 0.19 -17.73 17.40
N ALA A 363 0.01 -18.47 18.49
CA ALA A 363 0.98 -18.53 19.61
C ALA A 363 2.36 -19.04 19.23
N GLY A 364 2.47 -19.89 18.21
CA GLY A 364 3.74 -20.42 17.69
C GLY A 364 4.73 -20.90 18.77
N GLN A 365 6.00 -21.09 18.39
CA GLN A 365 7.06 -21.49 19.33
C GLN A 365 7.75 -20.30 20.02
N LYS A 366 7.69 -19.08 19.46
CA LYS A 366 8.27 -17.85 20.04
C LYS A 366 7.27 -16.70 20.00
N LYS A 367 6.96 -16.13 21.17
CA LYS A 367 5.96 -15.06 21.32
C LYS A 367 6.62 -13.68 21.33
N GLY A 368 6.38 -12.92 20.26
CA GLY A 368 6.76 -11.51 20.14
C GLY A 368 5.88 -10.57 20.97
N GLY A 369 5.93 -9.27 20.65
CA GLY A 369 4.91 -8.32 21.11
C GLY A 369 3.64 -8.43 20.27
N LEU A 370 2.48 -8.25 20.89
CA LEU A 370 1.19 -8.25 20.21
C LEU A 370 0.69 -6.82 20.03
N THR A 371 0.20 -6.47 18.84
CA THR A 371 -0.36 -5.14 18.58
C THR A 371 -1.85 -5.24 18.31
N PHE A 372 -2.64 -4.45 19.02
CA PHE A 372 -4.07 -4.30 18.76
C PHE A 372 -4.40 -2.84 18.45
N ALA A 373 -5.37 -2.62 17.56
CA ALA A 373 -5.76 -1.28 17.14
C ALA A 373 -7.23 -0.98 17.48
N PRO A 374 -7.52 -0.52 18.71
CA PRO A 374 -8.83 0.05 19.04
C PRO A 374 -9.14 1.35 18.28
N GLU A 375 -8.11 2.09 17.86
CA GLU A 375 -8.13 3.42 17.19
C GLU A 375 -8.68 4.56 18.04
N ALA A 376 -9.73 4.33 18.82
CA ALA A 376 -10.39 5.35 19.61
C ALA A 376 -10.59 4.90 21.07
N GLY A 377 -10.53 5.89 21.98
CA GLY A 377 -10.58 5.66 23.44
C GLY A 377 -11.94 5.24 23.98
N THR A 378 -13.04 5.61 23.33
CA THR A 378 -14.42 5.35 23.77
C THR A 378 -15.19 4.55 22.74
N GLN A 379 -16.27 3.88 23.18
CA GLN A 379 -17.15 3.16 22.25
C GLN A 379 -17.80 4.10 21.26
N ARG A 380 -18.28 5.26 21.75
CA ARG A 380 -18.87 6.32 20.92
C ARG A 380 -17.96 6.67 19.74
N LEU A 381 -16.69 6.99 19.98
CA LEU A 381 -15.79 7.41 18.90
C LEU A 381 -15.38 6.23 18.01
N ARG A 382 -15.32 4.99 18.52
CA ARG A 382 -15.17 3.78 17.69
C ARG A 382 -16.35 3.58 16.74
N ASP A 383 -17.57 3.91 17.17
CA ASP A 383 -18.77 3.84 16.34
C ASP A 383 -18.80 4.97 15.30
N VAL A 384 -18.39 6.19 15.67
CA VAL A 384 -18.20 7.34 14.76
C VAL A 384 -17.25 6.98 13.61
N ILE A 385 -16.12 6.34 13.88
CA ILE A 385 -15.17 5.97 12.83
C ILE A 385 -15.51 4.64 12.13
N ASN A 386 -16.62 3.99 12.51
CA ASN A 386 -17.07 2.69 12.01
C ASN A 386 -16.02 1.58 12.19
N LYS A 387 -15.32 1.55 13.33
CA LYS A 387 -14.36 0.47 13.61
C LYS A 387 -15.06 -0.87 13.82
N ASN A 388 -16.31 -0.85 14.30
CA ASN A 388 -17.11 -2.05 14.61
C ASN A 388 -16.40 -3.00 15.60
N VAL A 389 -15.68 -2.44 16.57
CA VAL A 389 -14.99 -3.19 17.64
C VAL A 389 -15.48 -2.65 18.98
N THR A 390 -15.84 -3.57 19.89
CA THR A 390 -16.32 -3.25 21.23
C THR A 390 -15.20 -3.28 22.27
N GLU A 391 -15.45 -2.75 23.47
CA GLU A 391 -14.52 -2.93 24.60
C GLU A 391 -14.38 -4.40 25.00
N ASP A 392 -15.48 -5.16 24.94
CA ASP A 392 -15.48 -6.57 25.28
C ASP A 392 -14.63 -7.40 24.32
N ASP A 393 -14.62 -7.03 23.03
CA ASP A 393 -13.70 -7.62 22.04
C ASP A 393 -12.24 -7.39 22.43
N LEU A 394 -11.91 -6.16 22.82
CA LEU A 394 -10.55 -5.81 23.27
C LEU A 394 -10.14 -6.62 24.50
N PHE A 395 -10.98 -6.65 25.52
CA PHE A 395 -10.65 -7.35 26.76
C PHE A 395 -10.58 -8.86 26.55
N SER A 396 -11.49 -9.44 25.77
CA SER A 396 -11.46 -10.87 25.44
C SER A 396 -10.19 -11.25 24.69
N ALA A 397 -9.77 -10.44 23.71
CA ALA A 397 -8.53 -10.65 22.97
C ALA A 397 -7.29 -10.54 23.87
N ILE A 398 -7.27 -9.58 24.80
CA ILE A 398 -6.20 -9.44 25.80
C ILE A 398 -6.15 -10.66 26.73
N ASP A 399 -7.28 -11.09 27.26
CA ASP A 399 -7.33 -12.22 28.18
C ASP A 399 -6.83 -13.49 27.48
N ALA A 400 -7.30 -13.74 26.26
CA ALA A 400 -6.86 -14.87 25.42
C ALA A 400 -5.35 -14.82 25.15
N ALA A 401 -4.82 -13.67 24.70
CA ALA A 401 -3.39 -13.51 24.41
C ALA A 401 -2.51 -13.73 25.65
N PHE A 402 -2.84 -13.10 26.77
CA PHE A 402 -1.98 -13.19 27.96
C PHE A 402 -2.06 -14.56 28.64
N ALA A 403 -3.24 -15.19 28.65
CA ALA A 403 -3.42 -16.58 29.06
C ALA A 403 -2.61 -17.54 28.16
N ALA A 404 -2.59 -17.28 26.85
CA ALA A 404 -1.81 -18.05 25.90
C ALA A 404 -0.30 -17.78 25.98
N GLY A 405 0.19 -16.85 26.80
CA GLY A 405 1.62 -16.71 27.10
C GLY A 405 2.29 -15.43 26.59
N TRP A 406 1.56 -14.49 25.98
CA TRP A 406 2.12 -13.18 25.64
C TRP A 406 2.36 -12.33 26.88
N ARG A 407 3.40 -11.50 26.84
CA ARG A 407 3.77 -10.61 27.96
C ARG A 407 3.85 -9.13 27.57
N ARG A 408 3.81 -8.83 26.27
CA ARG A 408 3.93 -7.46 25.74
C ARG A 408 2.78 -7.19 24.80
N CYS A 409 2.06 -6.11 25.03
CA CYS A 409 0.99 -5.64 24.14
C CYS A 409 1.16 -4.15 23.82
N LYS A 410 0.96 -3.78 22.56
CA LYS A 410 0.93 -2.40 22.08
C LYS A 410 -0.48 -2.08 21.59
N LEU A 411 -1.02 -0.95 22.00
CA LEU A 411 -2.35 -0.47 21.59
C LEU A 411 -2.21 0.74 20.68
N TYR A 412 -2.82 0.67 19.49
CA TYR A 412 -2.81 1.75 18.50
C TYR A 412 -4.09 2.57 18.60
N PHE A 413 -3.89 3.88 18.71
CA PHE A 413 -4.94 4.88 18.76
C PHE A 413 -4.63 6.01 17.78
N MET A 414 -5.64 6.84 17.54
CA MET A 414 -5.52 8.08 16.81
C MET A 414 -5.91 9.25 17.71
N VAL A 415 -5.42 10.44 17.38
CA VAL A 415 -5.86 11.72 17.96
C VAL A 415 -6.22 12.67 16.83
N GLY A 416 -7.22 13.52 17.04
CA GLY A 416 -7.71 14.46 16.03
C GLY A 416 -8.83 13.92 15.14
N LEU A 417 -9.45 12.80 15.50
CA LEU A 417 -10.58 12.25 14.73
C LEU A 417 -11.79 13.21 14.71
N PRO A 418 -12.62 13.19 13.65
CA PRO A 418 -13.85 13.97 13.61
C PRO A 418 -14.76 13.67 14.80
N THR A 419 -15.34 14.72 15.40
CA THR A 419 -16.17 14.69 16.63
C THR A 419 -15.45 14.26 17.92
N GLU A 420 -14.13 14.10 17.92
CA GLU A 420 -13.36 13.74 19.12
C GLU A 420 -13.44 14.82 20.20
N THR A 421 -13.59 14.39 21.45
CA THR A 421 -13.68 15.25 22.64
C THR A 421 -12.58 14.90 23.64
N ASP A 422 -12.35 15.78 24.62
CA ASP A 422 -11.40 15.55 25.72
C ASP A 422 -11.74 14.27 26.52
N GLU A 423 -13.01 13.87 26.59
CA GLU A 423 -13.42 12.60 27.23
C GLU A 423 -12.97 11.38 26.44
N ASP A 424 -12.89 11.47 25.11
CA ASP A 424 -12.37 10.39 24.28
C ASP A 424 -10.86 10.21 24.47
N ILE A 425 -10.13 11.32 24.60
CA ILE A 425 -8.69 11.33 24.92
C ILE A 425 -8.42 10.71 26.30
N LYS A 426 -9.20 11.10 27.33
CA LYS A 426 -9.13 10.44 28.64
C LYS A 426 -9.54 8.97 28.56
N GLY A 427 -10.48 8.65 27.67
CA GLY A 427 -10.91 7.29 27.35
C GLY A 427 -9.77 6.40 26.91
N ILE A 428 -8.82 6.90 26.10
CA ILE A 428 -7.61 6.16 25.69
C ILE A 428 -6.82 5.74 26.93
N ALA A 429 -6.53 6.68 27.84
CA ALA A 429 -5.81 6.38 29.07
C ALA A 429 -6.55 5.37 29.96
N SER A 430 -7.87 5.50 30.08
CA SER A 430 -8.71 4.59 30.87
C SER A 430 -8.74 3.19 30.27
N LEU A 431 -8.89 3.07 28.94
CA LEU A 431 -8.93 1.80 28.23
C LEU A 431 -7.58 1.07 28.35
N ALA A 432 -6.46 1.77 28.18
CA ALA A 432 -5.12 1.19 28.36
C ALA A 432 -4.87 0.71 29.80
N GLN A 433 -5.32 1.47 30.81
CA GLN A 433 -5.19 1.06 32.21
C GLN A 433 -6.00 -0.21 32.51
N ARG A 434 -7.26 -0.27 32.06
CA ARG A 434 -8.12 -1.46 32.22
C ARG A 434 -7.57 -2.66 31.45
N ALA A 435 -7.08 -2.44 30.24
CA ALA A 435 -6.39 -3.46 29.44
C ALA A 435 -5.16 -4.03 30.18
N TYR A 436 -4.36 -3.17 30.80
CA TYR A 436 -3.21 -3.59 31.61
C TYR A 436 -3.62 -4.41 32.83
N ASP A 437 -4.69 -3.99 33.52
CA ASP A 437 -5.22 -4.72 34.68
C ASP A 437 -5.72 -6.12 34.28
N ARG A 438 -6.42 -6.25 33.14
CA ARG A 438 -6.83 -7.54 32.54
C ARG A 438 -5.62 -8.42 32.21
N ALA A 439 -4.65 -7.86 31.49
CA ALA A 439 -3.41 -8.56 31.14
C ALA A 439 -2.66 -9.09 32.37
N LYS A 440 -2.58 -8.32 33.45
CA LYS A 440 -1.98 -8.76 34.72
C LYS A 440 -2.79 -9.83 35.44
N ALA A 441 -4.11 -9.78 35.36
CA ALA A 441 -4.98 -10.78 35.97
C ALA A 441 -4.90 -12.12 35.23
N ALA A 442 -4.71 -12.09 33.91
CA ALA A 442 -4.59 -13.27 33.05
C ALA A 442 -3.25 -14.02 33.17
N VAL A 443 -2.26 -13.49 33.90
CA VAL A 443 -0.95 -14.14 34.11
C VAL A 443 -0.71 -14.59 35.55
N PRO A 444 0.05 -15.68 35.77
CA PRO A 444 0.42 -16.14 37.11
C PRO A 444 1.13 -15.07 37.95
N PRO A 445 0.93 -15.02 39.28
CA PRO A 445 1.47 -13.97 40.16
C PRO A 445 2.97 -13.69 39.98
N GLU A 446 3.78 -14.74 39.83
CA GLU A 446 5.23 -14.68 39.64
C GLU A 446 5.67 -14.09 38.30
N GLN A 447 4.77 -14.07 37.31
CA GLN A 447 5.05 -13.54 35.96
C GLN A 447 4.49 -12.13 35.74
N ARG A 448 3.74 -11.58 36.69
CA ARG A 448 3.12 -10.24 36.56
C ARG A 448 4.12 -9.10 36.34
N GLY A 449 5.37 -9.27 36.78
CA GLY A 449 6.43 -8.27 36.61
C GLY A 449 6.90 -8.10 35.16
N SER A 450 6.69 -9.10 34.29
CA SER A 450 7.09 -9.08 32.88
C SER A 450 6.02 -8.50 31.95
N VAL A 451 4.82 -8.23 32.47
CA VAL A 451 3.75 -7.58 31.69
C VAL A 451 4.16 -6.16 31.34
N ARG A 452 4.10 -5.84 30.05
CA ARG A 452 4.34 -4.50 29.50
C ARG A 452 3.21 -4.11 28.57
N MET A 453 2.82 -2.84 28.64
CA MET A 453 1.84 -2.25 27.76
C MET A 453 2.37 -0.93 27.21
N SER A 454 2.13 -0.67 25.93
CA SER A 454 2.46 0.60 25.31
C SER A 454 1.28 1.11 24.49
N VAL A 455 1.16 2.42 24.40
CA VAL A 455 0.15 3.15 23.63
C VAL A 455 0.89 3.94 22.56
N SER A 456 0.38 3.88 21.33
CA SER A 456 0.90 4.65 20.20
C SER A 456 -0.23 5.43 19.57
N CYS A 457 -0.10 6.74 19.48
CA CYS A 457 -1.10 7.65 18.95
C CYS A 457 -0.65 8.26 17.63
N ALA A 458 -1.28 7.87 16.53
CA ALA A 458 -1.13 8.58 15.26
C ALA A 458 -1.95 9.87 15.27
N VAL A 459 -1.47 10.92 14.59
CA VAL A 459 -2.30 12.09 14.29
C VAL A 459 -3.21 11.73 13.12
N PHE A 460 -4.49 12.05 13.20
CA PHE A 460 -5.42 11.83 12.10
C PHE A 460 -5.00 12.68 10.89
N VAL A 461 -4.78 12.02 9.76
CA VAL A 461 -4.53 12.64 8.47
C VAL A 461 -5.74 12.36 7.58
N PRO A 462 -6.51 13.38 7.17
CA PRO A 462 -7.61 13.19 6.23
C PRO A 462 -7.06 12.75 4.88
N LYS A 463 -7.53 11.60 4.40
CA LYS A 463 -7.07 11.02 3.13
C LYS A 463 -8.14 11.16 2.05
N ALA A 464 -7.70 11.38 0.81
CA ALA A 464 -8.55 11.31 -0.38
C ALA A 464 -9.33 9.99 -0.45
N GLN A 465 -10.54 10.02 -1.05
CA GLN A 465 -11.39 8.84 -1.24
C GLN A 465 -11.89 8.19 0.07
N THR A 466 -11.93 8.93 1.17
CA THR A 466 -12.49 8.47 2.46
C THR A 466 -13.74 9.25 2.85
N PRO A 467 -14.63 8.70 3.69
CA PRO A 467 -15.74 9.47 4.26
C PRO A 467 -15.32 10.75 4.99
N PHE A 468 -14.09 10.80 5.53
CA PHE A 468 -13.54 11.99 6.19
C PHE A 468 -12.68 12.88 5.29
N GLN A 469 -12.71 12.71 3.97
CA GLN A 469 -11.94 13.53 3.03
C GLN A 469 -12.31 15.03 3.06
N TRP A 470 -13.45 15.38 3.66
CA TRP A 470 -13.94 16.75 3.80
C TRP A 470 -13.68 17.35 5.19
N ASP A 471 -13.11 16.59 6.12
CA ASP A 471 -12.85 17.06 7.49
C ASP A 471 -11.41 17.59 7.60
N GLY A 472 -11.21 18.70 8.31
CA GLY A 472 -9.92 19.31 8.62
C GLY A 472 -9.02 18.43 9.50
N GLN A 473 -7.71 18.47 9.28
CA GLN A 473 -6.76 18.05 10.32
C GLN A 473 -6.74 19.10 11.44
N ILE A 474 -6.70 18.65 12.70
CA ILE A 474 -6.49 19.57 13.83
C ILE A 474 -5.10 20.22 13.77
N SER A 475 -4.95 21.42 14.33
CA SER A 475 -3.66 22.10 14.31
C SER A 475 -2.58 21.35 15.12
N PRO A 476 -1.28 21.59 14.85
CA PRO A 476 -0.18 21.07 15.66
C PRO A 476 -0.32 21.40 17.16
N GLU A 477 -0.76 22.61 17.50
CA GLU A 477 -0.95 23.06 18.89
C GLU A 477 -2.07 22.28 19.58
N GLU A 478 -3.19 22.06 18.88
CA GLU A 478 -4.31 21.27 19.41
C GLU A 478 -3.92 19.80 19.58
N THR A 479 -3.11 19.26 18.66
CA THR A 479 -2.53 17.93 18.77
C THR A 479 -1.69 17.80 20.05
N LEU A 480 -0.78 18.75 20.29
CA LEU A 480 0.05 18.79 21.49
C LEU A 480 -0.78 18.95 22.77
N ARG A 481 -1.86 19.75 22.73
CA ARG A 481 -2.80 19.89 23.86
C ARG A 481 -3.43 18.55 24.22
N ARG A 482 -3.96 17.82 23.21
CA ARG A 482 -4.60 16.50 23.39
C ARG A 482 -3.61 15.43 23.85
N VAL A 483 -2.43 15.35 23.24
CA VAL A 483 -1.35 14.44 23.68
C VAL A 483 -0.93 14.75 25.12
N GLY A 484 -0.83 16.03 25.48
CA GLY A 484 -0.56 16.46 26.85
C GLY A 484 -1.65 16.00 27.83
N LEU A 485 -2.92 16.09 27.43
CA LEU A 485 -4.04 15.58 28.22
C LEU A 485 -3.97 14.06 28.39
N LEU A 486 -3.67 13.31 27.33
CA LEU A 486 -3.47 11.86 27.37
C LEU A 486 -2.37 11.49 28.37
N LYS A 487 -1.17 12.08 28.23
CA LYS A 487 -0.02 11.82 29.10
C LYS A 487 -0.34 12.07 30.58
N ARG A 488 -1.05 13.16 30.90
CA ARG A 488 -1.48 13.47 32.28
C ARG A 488 -2.56 12.52 32.81
N SER A 489 -3.31 11.86 31.93
CA SER A 489 -4.39 10.94 32.30
C SER A 489 -3.92 9.50 32.52
N VAL A 490 -2.74 9.12 32.01
CA VAL A 490 -2.12 7.82 32.23
C VAL A 490 -1.51 7.76 33.64
N LYS A 491 -2.02 6.86 34.49
CA LYS A 491 -1.60 6.75 35.90
C LYS A 491 -0.49 5.73 36.15
N TYR A 492 -0.37 4.71 35.30
CA TYR A 492 0.62 3.66 35.46
C TYR A 492 1.93 4.02 34.75
N LYS A 493 3.05 3.98 35.48
CA LYS A 493 4.40 4.10 34.90
C LYS A 493 4.74 2.98 33.89
N ALA A 494 3.98 1.89 33.91
CA ALA A 494 4.18 0.73 33.02
C ALA A 494 3.48 0.87 31.66
N VAL A 495 2.81 2.00 31.41
CA VAL A 495 2.16 2.33 30.14
C VAL A 495 2.95 3.46 29.47
N ASP A 496 3.74 3.10 28.47
CA ASP A 496 4.49 4.08 27.67
C ASP A 496 3.57 4.71 26.62
N VAL A 497 3.67 6.03 26.42
CA VAL A 497 2.86 6.77 25.43
C VAL A 497 3.77 7.34 24.35
N HIS A 498 3.62 6.81 23.15
CA HIS A 498 4.24 7.29 21.92
C HIS A 498 3.21 8.04 21.09
N TYR A 499 3.64 9.04 20.32
CA TYR A 499 2.78 9.78 19.41
C TYR A 499 3.58 10.24 18.20
N HIS A 500 2.91 10.41 17.07
CA HIS A 500 3.54 10.95 15.85
C HIS A 500 3.86 12.43 16.03
N ASP A 501 4.92 12.87 15.37
CA ASP A 501 5.29 14.28 15.34
C ASP A 501 4.20 15.10 14.62
N PRO A 502 3.64 16.16 15.26
CA PRO A 502 2.59 16.96 14.65
C PRO A 502 3.02 17.73 13.40
N ALA A 503 4.27 18.18 13.31
CA ALA A 503 4.77 18.96 12.18
C ALA A 503 4.95 18.06 10.94
N THR A 504 5.53 16.86 11.12
CA THR A 504 5.58 15.85 10.05
C THR A 504 4.17 15.44 9.59
N SER A 505 3.25 15.23 10.54
CA SER A 505 1.85 14.87 10.22
C SER A 505 1.09 15.99 9.50
N PHE A 506 1.50 17.24 9.67
CA PHE A 506 0.94 18.39 8.97
C PHE A 506 1.35 18.41 7.50
N VAL A 507 2.64 18.21 7.21
CA VAL A 507 3.13 18.04 5.82
C VAL A 507 2.41 16.89 5.13
N GLU A 508 2.24 15.75 5.82
CA GLU A 508 1.50 14.60 5.31
C GLU A 508 0.05 14.96 4.95
N ALA A 509 -0.63 15.78 5.76
CA ALA A 509 -2.01 16.19 5.49
C ALA A 509 -2.15 17.18 4.33
N VAL A 510 -1.20 18.12 4.19
CA VAL A 510 -1.17 19.01 3.02
C VAL A 510 -0.98 18.18 1.75
N MET A 511 -0.01 17.28 1.75
CA MET A 511 0.26 16.41 0.60
C MET A 511 -0.87 15.43 0.30
N SER A 512 -1.62 14.98 1.30
CA SER A 512 -2.76 14.09 1.06
C SER A 512 -3.96 14.83 0.45
N ARG A 513 -4.05 16.15 0.66
CA ARG A 513 -5.22 16.98 0.32
C ARG A 513 -4.95 18.12 -0.68
N GLY A 514 -3.72 18.33 -1.09
CA GLY A 514 -3.33 19.43 -1.97
C GLY A 514 -3.66 19.16 -3.44
N GLY A 515 -3.84 20.23 -4.20
CA GLY A 515 -3.76 20.22 -5.67
C GLY A 515 -2.33 20.44 -6.17
N ARG A 516 -2.20 20.95 -7.40
CA ARG A 516 -0.89 21.23 -8.03
C ARG A 516 -0.06 22.27 -7.29
N GLU A 517 -0.68 23.10 -6.45
CA GLU A 517 0.03 24.01 -5.55
C GLU A 517 0.92 23.27 -4.53
N ALA A 518 0.56 22.04 -4.14
CA ALA A 518 1.39 21.22 -3.27
C ALA A 518 2.64 20.69 -4.00
N ALA A 519 2.56 20.46 -5.32
CA ALA A 519 3.74 20.07 -6.11
C ALA A 519 4.81 21.16 -6.09
N ALA A 520 4.41 22.43 -6.28
CA ALA A 520 5.30 23.57 -6.19
C ALA A 520 5.92 23.70 -4.78
N TRP A 521 5.13 23.42 -3.74
CA TRP A 521 5.60 23.46 -2.35
C TRP A 521 6.67 22.41 -2.05
N VAL A 522 6.46 21.17 -2.49
CA VAL A 522 7.45 20.08 -2.39
C VAL A 522 8.73 20.43 -3.12
N GLU A 523 8.62 20.98 -4.33
CA GLU A 523 9.77 21.35 -5.14
C GLU A 523 10.61 22.46 -4.49
N GLU A 524 9.96 23.47 -3.91
CA GLU A 524 10.63 24.53 -3.18
C GLU A 524 11.26 24.02 -1.86
N ALA A 525 10.59 23.12 -1.14
CA ALA A 525 11.16 22.49 0.05
C ALA A 525 12.39 21.63 -0.30
N TRP A 526 12.31 20.85 -1.37
CA TRP A 526 13.44 20.06 -1.87
C TRP A 526 14.62 20.94 -2.31
N ARG A 527 14.37 22.04 -3.04
CA ARG A 527 15.41 23.02 -3.40
C ARG A 527 16.12 23.64 -2.19
N ARG A 528 15.44 23.70 -1.05
CA ARG A 528 15.97 24.17 0.23
C ARG A 528 16.69 23.08 1.04
N GLY A 529 16.73 21.85 0.53
CA GLY A 529 17.46 20.73 1.12
C GLY A 529 16.59 19.68 1.81
N ALA A 530 15.25 19.78 1.76
CA ALA A 530 14.39 18.73 2.30
C ALA A 530 14.55 17.43 1.50
N ARG A 531 14.81 16.34 2.22
CA ARG A 531 14.87 14.96 1.71
C ARG A 531 14.75 14.01 2.90
N PHE A 532 14.22 12.81 2.65
CA PHE A 532 13.96 11.79 3.67
C PHE A 532 13.05 12.29 4.80
N ASP A 533 12.01 13.07 4.49
CA ASP A 533 11.11 13.70 5.48
C ASP A 533 10.32 12.71 6.36
N ALA A 534 10.27 11.44 5.98
CA ALA A 534 9.71 10.38 6.82
C ALA A 534 10.63 9.99 8.01
N TRP A 535 11.91 10.33 7.93
CA TRP A 535 12.93 10.01 8.92
C TRP A 535 13.08 11.18 9.89
N THR A 536 12.89 10.93 11.18
CA THR A 536 12.83 11.98 12.21
C THR A 536 14.13 12.80 12.29
N GLU A 537 15.27 12.20 11.99
CA GLU A 537 16.57 12.85 11.96
C GLU A 537 16.81 13.77 10.73
N HIS A 538 15.96 13.68 9.71
CA HIS A 538 16.07 14.44 8.46
C HIS A 538 14.97 15.48 8.26
N PHE A 539 13.81 15.29 8.91
CA PHE A 539 12.71 16.23 8.83
C PHE A 539 13.07 17.61 9.42
N ASP A 540 12.84 18.67 8.65
CA ASP A 540 13.07 20.06 9.05
C ASP A 540 11.84 20.93 8.77
N GLU A 541 11.13 21.34 9.83
CA GLU A 541 9.92 22.17 9.74
C GLU A 541 10.21 23.59 9.19
N GLU A 542 11.40 24.15 9.44
CA GLU A 542 11.75 25.49 8.97
C GLU A 542 11.89 25.53 7.45
N VAL A 543 12.38 24.43 6.85
CA VAL A 543 12.49 24.28 5.40
C VAL A 543 11.11 24.33 4.74
N TRP A 544 10.15 23.55 5.25
CA TRP A 544 8.78 23.51 4.73
C TRP A 544 8.03 24.83 4.94
N THR A 545 8.21 25.46 6.10
CA THR A 545 7.62 26.77 6.40
C THR A 545 8.18 27.84 5.48
N GLY A 546 9.50 27.89 5.31
CA GLY A 546 10.16 28.83 4.40
C GLY A 546 9.77 28.61 2.92
N ALA A 547 9.50 27.37 2.51
CA ALA A 547 8.98 27.07 1.18
C ALA A 547 7.57 27.64 0.97
N ALA A 548 6.70 27.54 1.98
CA ALA A 548 5.36 28.12 1.92
C ALA A 548 5.41 29.66 1.81
N GLU A 549 6.27 30.30 2.61
CA GLU A 549 6.48 31.75 2.59
C GLU A 549 6.97 32.25 1.22
N ALA A 550 7.93 31.54 0.61
CA ALA A 550 8.47 31.92 -0.70
C ALA A 550 7.45 31.84 -1.84
N LEU A 551 6.54 30.86 -1.77
CA LEU A 551 5.47 30.68 -2.74
C LEU A 551 4.23 31.52 -2.42
N GLY A 552 4.15 32.10 -1.22
CA GLY A 552 2.98 32.83 -0.74
C GLY A 552 1.74 31.94 -0.59
N ILE A 553 1.93 30.65 -0.33
CA ILE A 553 0.84 29.70 -0.08
C ILE A 553 0.56 29.60 1.42
N ASP A 554 -0.66 29.20 1.78
CA ASP A 554 -1.06 28.90 3.15
C ASP A 554 -1.39 27.41 3.26
N PRO A 555 -0.42 26.55 3.66
CA PRO A 555 -0.64 25.11 3.76
C PRO A 555 -1.72 24.75 4.79
N ALA A 556 -1.98 25.60 5.79
CA ALA A 556 -3.00 25.34 6.79
C ALA A 556 -4.41 25.36 6.18
N ARG A 557 -4.65 26.19 5.16
CA ARG A 557 -5.91 26.17 4.39
C ARG A 557 -6.14 24.88 3.64
N ILE A 558 -5.08 24.15 3.29
CA ILE A 558 -5.17 22.85 2.61
C ILE A 558 -5.42 21.75 3.65
N ALA A 559 -4.58 21.68 4.68
CA ALA A 559 -4.60 20.59 5.65
C ALA A 559 -5.77 20.67 6.65
N GLN A 560 -6.14 21.87 7.08
CA GLN A 560 -7.00 22.09 8.26
C GLN A 560 -8.41 22.58 7.91
N ALA A 561 -8.70 22.88 6.64
CA ALA A 561 -10.03 23.33 6.24
C ALA A 561 -11.08 22.22 6.33
N ASP A 562 -12.29 22.57 6.79
CA ASP A 562 -13.47 21.74 6.61
C ASP A 562 -14.18 22.13 5.31
N PHE A 563 -14.59 21.11 4.55
CA PHE A 563 -15.32 21.29 3.31
C PHE A 563 -16.77 20.76 3.43
N PRO A 564 -17.75 21.40 2.78
CA PRO A 564 -19.06 20.80 2.60
C PRO A 564 -18.94 19.61 1.61
N THR A 565 -19.89 18.67 1.67
CA THR A 565 -19.81 17.41 0.89
C THR A 565 -19.98 17.60 -0.63
N ASP A 566 -20.47 18.77 -1.05
CA ASP A 566 -20.61 19.18 -2.45
C ASP A 566 -19.41 19.98 -2.96
N TYR A 567 -18.42 20.28 -2.11
CA TYR A 567 -17.16 20.89 -2.54
C TYR A 567 -16.42 19.96 -3.51
N VAL A 568 -15.96 20.53 -4.63
CA VAL A 568 -15.19 19.80 -5.63
C VAL A 568 -13.75 19.70 -5.14
N LEU A 569 -13.27 18.49 -4.84
CA LEU A 569 -11.91 18.24 -4.36
C LEU A 569 -10.92 18.06 -5.53
N PRO A 570 -9.63 18.42 -5.35
CA PRO A 570 -8.59 18.34 -6.40
C PRO A 570 -8.50 16.98 -7.12
N TRP A 571 -8.69 15.89 -6.38
CA TRP A 571 -8.60 14.51 -6.88
C TRP A 571 -9.93 13.91 -7.37
N ASN A 572 -11.03 14.67 -7.45
CA ASN A 572 -12.35 14.12 -7.82
C ASN A 572 -12.39 13.46 -9.21
N HIS A 573 -11.43 13.77 -10.08
CA HIS A 573 -11.27 13.16 -11.39
C HIS A 573 -10.59 11.78 -11.34
N ILE A 574 -10.08 11.36 -10.18
CA ILE A 574 -9.63 10.00 -9.91
C ILE A 574 -10.67 9.32 -9.03
N THR A 575 -10.94 8.04 -9.24
CA THR A 575 -11.93 7.32 -8.43
C THR A 575 -11.46 5.95 -7.97
N ALA A 576 -11.70 5.69 -6.68
CA ALA A 576 -11.56 4.36 -6.09
C ALA A 576 -12.75 3.42 -6.43
N ALA A 577 -13.63 3.86 -7.34
CA ALA A 577 -14.94 3.30 -7.66
C ALA A 577 -15.94 3.28 -6.49
N VAL A 578 -15.61 3.98 -5.39
CA VAL A 578 -16.54 4.24 -4.30
C VAL A 578 -17.20 5.59 -4.56
N SER A 579 -18.54 5.60 -4.66
CA SER A 579 -19.26 6.82 -5.01
C SER A 579 -19.16 7.91 -3.94
N SER A 580 -19.02 9.17 -4.36
CA SER A 580 -19.03 10.33 -3.46
C SER A 580 -20.30 10.41 -2.61
N ARG A 581 -21.45 9.95 -3.14
CA ARG A 581 -22.70 9.83 -2.40
C ARG A 581 -22.60 8.84 -1.23
N PHE A 582 -21.92 7.71 -1.42
CA PHE A 582 -21.65 6.77 -0.33
C PHE A 582 -20.74 7.40 0.73
N LEU A 583 -19.66 8.06 0.32
CA LEU A 583 -18.73 8.73 1.24
C LEU A 583 -19.45 9.80 2.08
N ALA A 584 -20.26 10.64 1.45
CA ALA A 584 -21.05 11.67 2.13
C ALA A 584 -22.07 11.07 3.11
N ARG A 585 -22.73 9.97 2.72
CA ARG A 585 -23.64 9.22 3.61
C ARG A 585 -22.91 8.67 4.83
N GLU A 586 -21.73 8.08 4.64
CA GLU A 586 -20.93 7.57 5.76
C GLU A 586 -20.45 8.69 6.69
N ARG A 587 -20.09 9.87 6.16
CA ARG A 587 -19.78 11.06 6.98
C ARG A 587 -20.97 11.50 7.83
N ALA A 588 -22.18 11.54 7.23
CA ALA A 588 -23.39 11.88 7.98
C ALA A 588 -23.68 10.87 9.11
N ARG A 589 -23.55 9.57 8.82
CA ARG A 589 -23.70 8.52 9.84
C ARG A 589 -22.64 8.60 10.94
N ALA A 590 -21.44 9.08 10.62
CA ALA A 590 -20.40 9.33 11.61
C ALA A 590 -20.83 10.38 12.64
N ALA A 591 -21.45 11.48 12.20
CA ALA A 591 -21.95 12.52 13.09
C ALA A 591 -23.05 12.01 14.05
N GLU A 592 -23.81 11.00 13.63
CA GLU A 592 -24.85 10.35 14.43
C GLU A 592 -24.33 9.15 15.27
N GLY A 593 -23.06 8.76 15.10
CA GLY A 593 -22.49 7.57 15.76
C GLY A 593 -23.11 6.24 15.26
N VAL A 594 -23.72 6.23 14.07
CA VAL A 594 -24.37 5.04 13.51
C VAL A 594 -23.35 4.22 12.72
N THR A 595 -23.20 2.95 13.03
CA THR A 595 -22.28 2.04 12.33
C THR A 595 -22.86 1.45 11.05
N THR A 596 -21.98 1.06 10.12
CA THR A 596 -22.30 0.40 8.86
C THR A 596 -21.68 -1.00 8.86
N PRO A 597 -22.45 -2.06 8.59
CA PRO A 597 -21.96 -3.44 8.64
C PRO A 597 -21.03 -3.79 7.49
N ASP A 598 -20.29 -4.88 7.66
CA ASP A 598 -19.37 -5.42 6.67
C ASP A 598 -20.14 -6.27 5.63
N CYS A 599 -20.03 -5.90 4.35
CA CYS A 599 -20.74 -6.55 3.25
C CYS A 599 -20.17 -7.92 2.82
N THR A 600 -19.10 -8.41 3.45
CA THR A 600 -18.62 -9.79 3.31
C THR A 600 -19.39 -10.74 4.23
N PHE A 601 -19.86 -10.27 5.39
CA PHE A 601 -20.68 -11.03 6.33
C PHE A 601 -22.18 -10.83 6.06
N GLU A 602 -22.57 -9.60 5.75
CA GLU A 602 -23.97 -9.19 5.64
C GLU A 602 -24.34 -8.68 4.23
N ASN A 603 -25.41 -7.87 4.14
CA ASN A 603 -25.91 -7.28 2.91
C ASN A 603 -24.93 -6.26 2.29
N CYS A 604 -25.08 -6.01 0.99
CA CYS A 604 -24.33 -4.97 0.29
C CYS A 604 -24.58 -3.58 0.88
N SER A 605 -23.51 -2.84 1.18
CA SER A 605 -23.56 -1.45 1.65
C SER A 605 -23.79 -0.41 0.53
N ALA A 606 -23.94 -0.86 -0.72
CA ALA A 606 -24.19 -0.05 -1.92
C ALA A 606 -23.16 1.09 -2.11
N CYS A 607 -21.87 0.78 -2.01
CA CYS A 607 -20.80 1.77 -2.18
C CYS A 607 -20.50 2.13 -3.65
N GLY A 608 -20.87 1.23 -4.59
CA GLY A 608 -20.64 1.41 -6.03
C GLY A 608 -19.45 0.63 -6.60
N ALA A 609 -18.52 0.15 -5.75
CA ALA A 609 -17.26 -0.44 -6.20
C ALA A 609 -17.45 -1.65 -7.13
N CYS A 610 -18.14 -2.71 -6.67
CA CYS A 610 -18.29 -3.94 -7.45
C CYS A 610 -18.91 -3.73 -8.84
N PRO A 611 -20.09 -3.07 -8.99
CA PRO A 611 -20.69 -2.88 -10.30
C PRO A 611 -19.89 -1.93 -11.21
N THR A 612 -19.18 -0.94 -10.66
CA THR A 612 -18.37 -0.01 -11.46
C THR A 612 -17.13 -0.71 -12.01
N LEU A 613 -16.49 -1.54 -11.19
CA LEU A 613 -15.24 -2.24 -11.56
C LEU A 613 -15.48 -3.55 -12.33
N GLY A 614 -16.73 -4.04 -12.38
CA GLY A 614 -17.03 -5.38 -12.89
C GLY A 614 -16.34 -6.50 -12.09
N ALA A 615 -16.05 -6.26 -10.80
CA ALA A 615 -15.31 -7.16 -9.94
C ALA A 615 -16.08 -7.42 -8.63
N ASP A 616 -16.26 -8.70 -8.31
CA ASP A 616 -17.02 -9.13 -7.14
C ASP A 616 -16.14 -9.46 -5.93
N ILE A 617 -16.78 -9.56 -4.77
CA ILE A 617 -16.19 -10.15 -3.58
C ILE A 617 -16.01 -11.65 -3.84
N GLN A 618 -14.79 -12.15 -3.61
CA GLN A 618 -14.43 -13.55 -3.80
C GLN A 618 -13.93 -14.12 -2.48
N LEU A 619 -14.77 -14.93 -1.83
CA LEU A 619 -14.43 -15.66 -0.62
C LEU A 619 -14.18 -17.14 -0.94
N GLN A 620 -13.40 -17.80 -0.10
CA GLN A 620 -13.16 -19.24 -0.21
C GLN A 620 -14.19 -20.05 0.58
N GLU A 621 -14.78 -19.46 1.62
CA GLU A 621 -15.85 -20.03 2.43
C GLU A 621 -16.82 -18.93 2.89
N GLU A 622 -18.03 -19.32 3.28
CA GLU A 622 -18.98 -18.38 3.89
C GLU A 622 -18.46 -17.89 5.24
N ARG A 623 -18.46 -16.57 5.45
CA ARG A 623 -18.06 -15.97 6.72
C ARG A 623 -19.25 -15.92 7.67
N VAL A 624 -19.05 -16.35 8.91
CA VAL A 624 -20.08 -16.29 9.97
C VAL A 624 -19.83 -15.05 10.83
N GLY A 625 -20.79 -14.12 10.88
CA GLY A 625 -20.71 -12.89 11.68
C GLY A 625 -21.02 -13.10 13.17
N LYS A 626 -20.84 -12.06 14.00
CA LYS A 626 -21.08 -12.08 15.46
C LYS A 626 -22.56 -12.11 15.88
N THR A 627 -23.50 -11.96 14.95
CA THR A 627 -24.95 -12.00 15.18
C THR A 627 -25.59 -13.07 14.29
N GLY A 628 -26.25 -14.13 14.76
CA GLY A 628 -26.50 -14.60 16.12
C GLY A 628 -27.34 -15.89 16.08
N ALA A 629 -27.31 -16.65 17.18
CA ALA A 629 -28.20 -17.78 17.46
C ALA A 629 -29.67 -17.35 17.67
N GLY A 630 -30.16 -16.37 16.90
CA GLY A 630 -31.49 -15.76 17.05
C GLY A 630 -31.95 -14.82 15.91
N ALA A 631 -31.27 -14.80 14.75
CA ALA A 631 -31.80 -14.10 13.58
C ALA A 631 -32.95 -14.92 12.97
N VAL A 632 -34.13 -14.30 12.85
CA VAL A 632 -35.38 -14.98 12.43
C VAL A 632 -35.42 -15.27 10.92
N GLU A 633 -34.54 -14.65 10.12
CA GLU A 633 -34.31 -14.98 8.71
C GLU A 633 -32.82 -14.81 8.36
N PRO A 634 -32.24 -15.67 7.51
CA PRO A 634 -30.88 -15.46 7.01
C PRO A 634 -30.84 -14.14 6.20
N PRO A 635 -29.80 -13.31 6.37
CA PRO A 635 -29.64 -12.09 5.57
C PRO A 635 -29.66 -12.45 4.08
N ARG A 636 -30.29 -11.61 3.25
CA ARG A 636 -30.24 -11.78 1.79
C ARG A 636 -28.76 -11.78 1.37
N ALA A 637 -28.34 -12.78 0.60
CA ALA A 637 -26.97 -12.85 0.15
C ALA A 637 -26.60 -11.58 -0.62
N ASN A 638 -25.46 -10.97 -0.29
CA ASN A 638 -24.90 -9.86 -1.06
C ASN A 638 -24.76 -10.31 -2.53
N PRO A 639 -25.41 -9.63 -3.50
CA PRO A 639 -25.42 -10.09 -4.90
C PRO A 639 -24.06 -10.04 -5.58
N TYR A 640 -23.10 -9.31 -5.01
CA TYR A 640 -21.72 -9.20 -5.49
C TYR A 640 -20.76 -10.07 -4.67
N ARG A 641 -21.27 -11.05 -3.92
CA ARG A 641 -20.46 -11.99 -3.14
C ARG A 641 -20.53 -13.37 -3.76
N THR A 642 -19.36 -13.88 -4.10
CA THR A 642 -19.16 -15.24 -4.59
C THR A 642 -18.35 -16.03 -3.55
N VAL A 643 -18.76 -17.27 -3.34
CA VAL A 643 -18.02 -18.23 -2.50
C VAL A 643 -17.62 -19.38 -3.39
N ARG A 644 -16.31 -19.59 -3.58
CA ARG A 644 -15.81 -20.71 -4.40
C ARG A 644 -15.94 -21.99 -3.59
N ALA A 645 -16.74 -22.95 -4.07
CA ALA A 645 -16.88 -24.24 -3.38
C ALA A 645 -15.55 -24.99 -3.38
N ALA A 646 -15.13 -25.51 -2.22
CA ALA A 646 -13.97 -26.38 -2.09
C ALA A 646 -14.10 -27.57 -3.06
N GLY A 647 -13.27 -27.62 -4.11
CA GLY A 647 -13.16 -28.76 -5.01
C GLY A 647 -13.35 -28.51 -6.52
N SER A 648 -13.71 -27.32 -6.98
CA SER A 648 -13.76 -27.03 -8.43
C SER A 648 -12.43 -26.46 -8.94
N ALA A 649 -11.40 -27.29 -9.01
CA ALA A 649 -10.29 -27.02 -9.92
C ALA A 649 -10.83 -27.21 -11.35
N THR A 650 -11.31 -26.15 -11.98
CA THR A 650 -11.50 -26.13 -13.42
C THR A 650 -10.12 -26.09 -14.05
N THR A 651 -9.60 -27.26 -14.42
CA THR A 651 -8.56 -27.39 -15.43
C THR A 651 -9.16 -26.96 -16.77
N GLU A 652 -9.16 -25.66 -17.05
CA GLU A 652 -9.16 -25.19 -18.44
C GLU A 652 -7.72 -24.78 -18.75
N ALA A 653 -6.99 -25.71 -19.37
CA ALA A 653 -5.75 -25.37 -20.04
C ALA A 653 -6.07 -24.39 -21.19
N PRO A 654 -5.18 -23.43 -21.50
CA PRO A 654 -5.38 -22.55 -22.63
C PRO A 654 -5.47 -23.37 -23.91
N HIS A 655 -6.52 -23.14 -24.69
CA HIS A 655 -6.66 -23.67 -26.03
C HIS A 655 -5.54 -23.10 -26.91
N ASP A 656 -4.50 -23.90 -27.17
CA ASP A 656 -3.55 -23.63 -28.24
C ASP A 656 -4.29 -23.73 -29.58
N SER A 657 -4.51 -22.59 -30.22
CA SER A 657 -4.98 -22.52 -31.60
C SER A 657 -3.77 -22.51 -32.53
N GLU A 658 -3.19 -23.68 -32.80
CA GLU A 658 -2.25 -23.82 -33.91
C GLU A 658 -2.99 -23.80 -35.25
N ARG A 659 -2.72 -22.76 -36.02
CA ARG A 659 -3.00 -22.70 -37.45
C ARG A 659 -1.91 -23.42 -38.23
N GLY A 660 -2.32 -24.42 -39.01
CA GLY A 660 -1.82 -24.68 -40.38
C GLY A 660 -1.26 -26.08 -40.63
N PRO A 661 -1.07 -26.50 -41.90
CA PRO A 661 -1.74 -26.13 -43.15
C PRO A 661 -2.45 -27.33 -43.83
N ARG A 662 -3.17 -27.05 -44.91
CA ARG A 662 -3.79 -28.06 -45.80
C ARG A 662 -2.74 -28.76 -46.69
N GLY A 663 -2.89 -30.07 -46.85
CA GLY A 663 -2.35 -30.94 -47.91
C GLY A 663 -2.69 -32.40 -47.56
N GLU A 664 -3.67 -33.03 -48.23
CA GLU A 664 -3.46 -34.09 -49.25
C GLU A 664 -2.46 -35.16 -48.77
N GLY A 665 -2.74 -36.45 -48.58
CA GLY A 665 -3.76 -37.37 -49.08
C GLY A 665 -3.03 -38.71 -49.32
N GLU A 666 -3.58 -39.83 -48.81
CA GLU A 666 -3.16 -41.25 -49.08
C GLU A 666 -1.76 -41.65 -48.51
N GLY A 667 -1.48 -42.79 -47.90
CA GLY A 667 -2.15 -44.06 -47.60
C GLY A 667 -1.11 -45.01 -46.94
N SER A 668 -1.57 -46.16 -46.45
CA SER A 668 -0.82 -47.39 -46.03
C SER A 668 0.13 -47.37 -44.81
N SER A 669 -0.39 -47.92 -43.71
CA SER A 669 0.06 -49.13 -42.98
C SER A 669 1.55 -49.48 -42.78
N GLU A 670 1.80 -49.96 -41.55
CA GLU A 670 2.74 -51.01 -41.12
C GLU A 670 4.16 -50.63 -40.67
N GLU A 671 4.34 -50.75 -39.35
CA GLU A 671 5.26 -51.65 -38.64
C GLU A 671 6.80 -51.53 -38.75
N GLU A 672 7.39 -51.68 -37.56
CA GLU A 672 8.73 -52.21 -37.24
C GLU A 672 10.00 -51.32 -37.30
N ALA A 673 10.37 -50.85 -36.10
CA ALA A 673 11.54 -51.27 -35.32
C ALA A 673 13.00 -51.14 -35.87
N MET A 674 13.81 -50.55 -34.98
CA MET A 674 15.25 -50.77 -34.72
C MET A 674 16.30 -50.10 -35.62
N ALA A 675 16.83 -48.97 -35.12
CA ALA A 675 18.21 -48.85 -34.63
C ALA A 675 18.32 -47.68 -33.64
#